data_AF-A0A2V2Z0G4-F1
#
_entry.id   AF-A0A2V2Z0G4-F1
#
_cell.length_a   1.000
_cell.length_b   1.000
_cell.length_c   1.000
_cell.angle_alpha   90.00
_cell.angle_beta   90.00
_cell.angle_gamma   90.00
#
_symmetry.space_group_name_H-M   'P 1'
#
loop_
_entity.id
_entity.type
_entity.pdbx_description
1 polymer ?
#
loop_
_entity_poly.entity_id
_entity_poly.type
_entity_poly.pdbx_seq_one_letter_code
_entity_poly.pdbx_strand_id
1 'polypeptide(L)'
;MRRNVNFSQKKVSRIGVAALAATLVFSGLPIKLGGQSIDISKAATAHAEAIYAATDIALTPGAAASQLNFAWYSPIQTTSIVQIAKKSDMTGSDFPVDEAVITTFTGTSSAAVTGYYSNKVTATGLAPNTQYVYRVGDGSEGNWSAVYDYTTKDLYNYQVMFIGDPQIGSSGNVANDTAGFISTLNTAYGSFPNMSFIMSAGDQIEHATTEAEFDAFISPDLFRNIPVATTIGNHETSGANYKYHFNVPNESSTLGTTTAGGDYYYVYGDTLFMVLNSNNTDGTKHAQFMKEAVAAAPDTQWRIVTLHQDIYGAGSHATETGIKNLRKALFPTFDELDIDMIFMGHDHSYARTDVMNNDISQGAQLQNDSLQDVNPTGTTYVTANSASGSKYYALADTTKLDVVPTVRNQENTPNFTMISFTPTSLTVTTYRSDNMAVVDSYGLVKEAENAKIYTKDSQQTDTNADIDFYYAINNANAVSKLNTTFSYDTSKLVFKSAELVNTTSTNSDPVTNDSDNGIVTVNADLASPIRSELYNGDYTDVVKLTFELIDKANATTASVGLTGSALTTLNKHKAIDSMITVVSADKTVGVPVTKVTLDHSSLSLRINKTSQLTATVLPDNATNKTVVWTSSNPAIATVDSTGLVTAVARGTATITATAVNGGVLTTSDITVTQTTSTTGTSSGSTGTTTNTDTTTNTDTATNTDTTTNPDTTGNSGNTDVSQSGNSNSSNSGSGTGTAKSFSDIPSGYWAEEAINYLSARDILNGTSDTTFEPKRSVTRAEFTAMIVRALQLTDQGSASFNDVNASAWYADAVSAAVQAGIVQGKSDSTFGPSALISREEMATMIVRAYEYLHGQQSVSGNNSYTDSAAISAWALTFINKAAELKLIQGTNSGAFNPHGIASRSEAAQIIYNLLNN
;
A
#
# COMPACT_ATOMS: atom_id res chain seq x y z
N MET A 1 -46.03 57.17 26.62
CA MET A 1 -47.28 56.54 26.11
C MET A 1 -46.85 55.21 25.50
N ARG A 2 -47.32 54.03 25.96
CA ARG A 2 -48.57 53.32 25.54
C ARG A 2 -48.72 53.29 24.00
N ARG A 3 -48.83 52.15 23.30
CA ARG A 3 -49.15 50.73 23.65
C ARG A 3 -48.11 49.79 22.97
N ASN A 4 -47.76 48.57 23.35
CA ASN A 4 -48.42 47.40 24.01
C ASN A 4 -49.49 46.63 23.21
N VAL A 5 -49.10 45.49 22.61
CA VAL A 5 -49.87 44.22 22.57
C VAL A 5 -48.85 43.06 22.68
N ASN A 6 -49.24 41.95 23.32
CA ASN A 6 -48.35 40.80 23.62
C ASN A 6 -48.38 39.72 22.53
N PHE A 7 -47.28 38.97 22.38
CA PHE A 7 -47.32 37.57 21.94
C PHE A 7 -47.72 36.66 23.13
N SER A 8 -48.37 35.53 22.85
CA SER A 8 -48.64 34.49 23.85
C SER A 8 -48.51 33.11 23.22
N GLN A 9 -47.61 32.29 23.75
CA GLN A 9 -47.47 30.88 23.38
C GLN A 9 -48.61 30.06 23.98
N LYS A 10 -49.18 29.12 23.21
CA LYS A 10 -49.76 27.89 23.77
C LYS A 10 -49.37 26.67 22.95
N LYS A 11 -49.24 25.55 23.65
CA LYS A 11 -48.71 24.27 23.18
C LYS A 11 -49.64 23.61 22.17
N VAL A 12 -49.07 22.88 21.22
CA VAL A 12 -49.76 21.84 20.44
C VAL A 12 -49.39 20.47 21.02
N SER A 13 -50.36 19.57 21.15
CA SER A 13 -50.16 18.17 21.52
C SER A 13 -50.73 17.26 20.43
N ARG A 14 -50.05 16.13 20.17
CA ARG A 14 -50.46 15.13 19.16
C ARG A 14 -51.74 14.36 19.57
N ILE A 15 -52.25 13.57 18.60
CA ILE A 15 -53.23 12.46 18.66
C ILE A 15 -54.64 12.80 18.14
N GLY A 16 -55.13 11.99 17.18
CA GLY A 16 -56.54 11.91 16.78
C GLY A 16 -56.78 11.88 15.27
N VAL A 17 -56.87 10.69 14.67
CA VAL A 17 -57.36 10.50 13.28
C VAL A 17 -58.87 10.33 13.27
N ALA A 18 -59.57 11.04 12.38
CA ALA A 18 -60.93 10.70 11.95
C ALA A 18 -61.19 11.27 10.54
N ALA A 19 -61.67 10.44 9.62
CA ALA A 19 -62.02 10.88 8.27
C ALA A 19 -63.43 11.52 8.23
N LEU A 20 -63.64 12.49 7.33
CA LEU A 20 -64.96 13.04 7.05
C LEU A 20 -65.16 13.18 5.54
N ALA A 21 -65.97 12.30 4.94
CA ALA A 21 -66.38 12.42 3.55
C ALA A 21 -67.47 13.48 3.39
N ALA A 22 -67.31 14.39 2.42
CA ALA A 22 -68.25 15.48 2.16
C ALA A 22 -69.05 15.23 0.86
N THR A 23 -70.32 14.83 1.00
CA THR A 23 -71.20 14.54 -0.14
C THR A 23 -71.72 15.83 -0.78
N LEU A 24 -71.28 16.13 -2.01
CA LEU A 24 -71.84 17.23 -2.83
C LEU A 24 -72.85 16.68 -3.85
N VAL A 25 -74.13 16.99 -3.62
CA VAL A 25 -75.23 16.59 -4.50
C VAL A 25 -75.37 17.59 -5.64
N PHE A 26 -74.96 17.20 -6.85
CA PHE A 26 -75.29 17.95 -8.07
C PHE A 26 -76.69 17.57 -8.57
N SER A 27 -77.57 18.57 -8.71
CA SER A 27 -78.87 18.44 -9.36
C SER A 27 -78.70 18.49 -10.88
N GLY A 28 -79.24 17.48 -11.58
CA GLY A 28 -79.05 17.33 -13.02
C GLY A 28 -79.95 18.24 -13.88
N LEU A 29 -79.35 18.92 -14.85
CA LEU A 29 -80.02 19.52 -16.01
C LEU A 29 -79.23 19.19 -17.29
N PRO A 30 -79.84 18.54 -18.31
CA PRO A 30 -79.12 18.16 -19.52
C PRO A 30 -79.04 19.30 -20.54
N ILE A 31 -77.82 19.77 -20.83
CA ILE A 31 -77.56 20.67 -21.97
C ILE A 31 -77.32 19.82 -23.22
N LYS A 32 -78.17 19.97 -24.25
CA LYS A 32 -77.98 19.36 -25.57
C LYS A 32 -77.47 20.37 -26.58
N LEU A 33 -76.22 20.22 -27.01
CA LEU A 33 -75.70 20.70 -28.30
C LEU A 33 -75.02 19.52 -29.02
N GLY A 34 -75.16 19.40 -30.34
CA GLY A 34 -74.15 18.70 -31.15
C GLY A 34 -74.15 17.16 -31.25
N GLY A 35 -75.29 16.48 -31.18
CA GLY A 35 -75.49 15.27 -32.00
C GLY A 35 -74.85 13.92 -31.62
N GLN A 36 -74.12 13.78 -30.51
CA GLN A 36 -73.81 12.46 -29.93
C GLN A 36 -74.17 12.38 -28.44
N SER A 37 -74.63 11.20 -28.02
CA SER A 37 -74.96 10.88 -26.63
C SER A 37 -73.77 10.21 -25.94
N ILE A 38 -73.04 10.97 -25.12
CA ILE A 38 -72.05 10.39 -24.20
C ILE A 38 -72.83 9.72 -23.06
N ASP A 39 -72.64 8.41 -22.89
CA ASP A 39 -73.21 7.65 -21.77
C ASP A 39 -72.40 7.87 -20.50
N ILE A 40 -72.70 8.97 -19.81
CA ILE A 40 -72.13 9.33 -18.51
C ILE A 40 -72.46 8.34 -17.39
N SER A 41 -73.34 7.34 -17.59
CA SER A 41 -73.53 6.27 -16.60
C SER A 41 -72.32 5.32 -16.53
N LYS A 42 -71.56 5.16 -17.63
CA LYS A 42 -70.29 4.41 -17.63
C LYS A 42 -69.10 5.18 -17.04
N ALA A 43 -69.22 6.49 -16.86
CA ALA A 43 -68.16 7.33 -16.28
C ALA A 43 -68.27 7.47 -14.75
N ALA A 44 -69.36 7.01 -14.15
CA ALA A 44 -69.69 7.22 -12.73
C ALA A 44 -69.63 5.94 -11.87
N THR A 45 -68.81 4.96 -12.28
CA THR A 45 -68.59 3.71 -11.50
C THR A 45 -67.12 3.28 -11.50
N ALA A 46 -66.20 4.24 -11.62
CA ALA A 46 -64.82 4.08 -11.17
C ALA A 46 -64.80 4.06 -9.64
N HIS A 47 -65.11 2.89 -9.05
CA HIS A 47 -64.79 2.64 -7.65
C HIS A 47 -63.27 2.68 -7.48
N ALA A 48 -62.81 3.15 -6.32
CA ALA A 48 -61.38 3.23 -6.02
C ALA A 48 -60.78 1.84 -5.80
N GLU A 49 -60.34 1.20 -6.87
CA GLU A 49 -59.39 0.09 -6.81
C GLU A 49 -58.01 0.65 -6.44
N ALA A 50 -57.25 -0.09 -5.65
CA ALA A 50 -55.97 0.36 -5.14
C ALA A 50 -54.91 0.29 -6.26
N ILE A 51 -54.60 1.44 -6.86
CA ILE A 51 -53.50 1.58 -7.83
C ILE A 51 -52.22 1.02 -7.19
N TYR A 52 -51.55 0.10 -7.90
CA TYR A 52 -50.23 -0.39 -7.49
C TYR A 52 -49.18 0.72 -7.62
N ALA A 53 -49.04 1.52 -6.57
CA ALA A 53 -48.02 2.54 -6.47
C ALA A 53 -46.68 1.89 -6.12
N ALA A 54 -45.83 1.69 -7.12
CA ALA A 54 -44.42 1.37 -6.90
C ALA A 54 -43.66 2.65 -6.51
N THR A 55 -43.26 2.77 -5.26
CA THR A 55 -42.43 3.88 -4.75
C THR A 55 -41.01 3.41 -4.47
N ASP A 56 -40.09 4.36 -4.30
CA ASP A 56 -38.74 4.10 -3.75
C ASP A 56 -37.94 3.06 -4.55
N ILE A 57 -38.21 3.02 -5.86
CA ILE A 57 -37.55 2.13 -6.82
C ILE A 57 -36.05 2.44 -6.82
N ALA A 58 -35.27 1.49 -6.29
CA ALA A 58 -33.82 1.54 -6.23
C ALA A 58 -33.20 0.43 -7.09
N LEU A 59 -32.16 0.80 -7.85
CA LEU A 59 -31.31 -0.12 -8.59
C LEU A 59 -30.03 -0.39 -7.80
N THR A 60 -29.59 -1.64 -7.81
CA THR A 60 -28.38 -2.13 -7.13
C THR A 60 -27.64 -3.09 -8.06
N PRO A 61 -26.29 -3.18 -8.07
CA PRO A 61 -25.58 -4.16 -8.88
C PRO A 61 -26.05 -5.59 -8.57
N GLY A 62 -26.16 -6.45 -9.59
CA GLY A 62 -26.36 -7.89 -9.38
C GLY A 62 -25.03 -8.60 -9.08
N ALA A 63 -25.06 -9.92 -8.86
CA ALA A 63 -23.86 -10.69 -8.46
C ALA A 63 -22.74 -10.69 -9.53
N ALA A 64 -23.14 -10.50 -10.79
CA ALA A 64 -22.24 -10.29 -11.93
C ALA A 64 -22.82 -9.18 -12.83
N ALA A 65 -21.98 -8.51 -13.63
CA ALA A 65 -22.38 -7.37 -14.48
C ALA A 65 -23.49 -7.64 -15.53
N SER A 66 -23.84 -8.90 -15.80
CA SER A 66 -25.01 -9.30 -16.63
C SER A 66 -26.32 -9.40 -15.82
N GLN A 67 -26.31 -8.96 -14.56
CA GLN A 67 -27.43 -8.97 -13.64
C GLN A 67 -27.69 -7.57 -13.07
N LEU A 68 -28.96 -7.27 -12.80
CA LEU A 68 -29.39 -6.02 -12.20
C LEU A 68 -30.43 -6.32 -11.11
N ASN A 69 -30.19 -5.81 -9.90
CA ASN A 69 -31.05 -6.02 -8.76
C ASN A 69 -31.96 -4.80 -8.53
N PHE A 70 -33.26 -5.07 -8.37
CA PHE A 70 -34.32 -4.10 -8.13
C PHE A 70 -34.86 -4.26 -6.71
N ALA A 71 -35.14 -3.14 -6.06
CA ALA A 71 -35.95 -3.05 -4.86
C ALA A 71 -36.99 -1.92 -5.02
N TRP A 72 -38.20 -2.08 -4.47
CA TRP A 72 -39.21 -1.02 -4.42
C TRP A 72 -40.31 -1.29 -3.37
N TYR A 73 -40.99 -0.24 -2.91
CA TYR A 73 -42.15 -0.35 -2.02
C TYR A 73 -43.47 -0.47 -2.79
N SER A 74 -44.41 -1.26 -2.26
CA SER A 74 -45.82 -1.29 -2.68
C SER A 74 -46.78 -1.23 -1.47
N PRO A 75 -47.99 -0.66 -1.61
CA PRO A 75 -48.98 -0.59 -0.52
C PRO A 75 -49.72 -1.91 -0.25
N ILE A 76 -49.53 -2.91 -1.11
CA ILE A 76 -50.16 -4.23 -1.07
C ILE A 76 -49.16 -5.33 -1.39
N GLN A 77 -49.32 -6.51 -0.79
CA GLN A 77 -48.52 -7.68 -1.10
C GLN A 77 -49.08 -8.39 -2.34
N THR A 78 -48.24 -8.54 -3.36
CA THR A 78 -48.57 -9.17 -4.64
C THR A 78 -47.39 -10.02 -5.11
N THR A 79 -47.45 -10.55 -6.33
CA THR A 79 -46.23 -10.95 -7.05
C THR A 79 -45.37 -9.69 -7.29
N SER A 80 -44.05 -9.81 -7.17
CA SER A 80 -43.11 -8.76 -7.56
C SER A 80 -42.55 -9.10 -8.93
N ILE A 81 -42.81 -8.26 -9.94
CA ILE A 81 -42.42 -8.50 -11.34
C ILE A 81 -41.62 -7.33 -11.88
N VAL A 82 -40.57 -7.62 -12.63
CA VAL A 82 -39.84 -6.68 -13.48
C VAL A 82 -39.91 -7.17 -14.91
N GLN A 83 -40.30 -6.30 -15.84
CA GLN A 83 -40.19 -6.57 -17.27
C GLN A 83 -39.08 -5.71 -17.87
N ILE A 84 -38.24 -6.31 -18.72
CA ILE A 84 -37.14 -5.64 -19.42
C ILE A 84 -37.21 -6.00 -20.91
N ALA A 85 -37.07 -4.99 -21.76
CA ALA A 85 -36.93 -5.13 -23.22
C ALA A 85 -35.80 -4.21 -23.72
N LYS A 86 -35.29 -4.40 -24.95
CA LYS A 86 -34.29 -3.47 -25.49
C LYS A 86 -34.95 -2.15 -25.85
N LYS A 87 -34.22 -1.04 -25.69
CA LYS A 87 -34.72 0.29 -26.06
C LYS A 87 -34.99 0.44 -27.56
N SER A 88 -34.37 -0.40 -28.40
CA SER A 88 -34.66 -0.50 -29.84
C SER A 88 -36.09 -0.97 -30.16
N ASP A 89 -36.75 -1.61 -29.21
CA ASP A 89 -38.00 -2.35 -29.44
C ASP A 89 -39.22 -1.54 -28.95
N MET A 90 -38.98 -0.36 -28.35
CA MET A 90 -40.01 0.61 -27.97
C MET A 90 -40.65 1.28 -29.20
N THR A 91 -41.89 1.72 -29.03
CA THR A 91 -42.55 2.66 -29.96
C THR A 91 -42.98 3.91 -29.20
N GLY A 92 -42.34 5.05 -29.49
CA GLY A 92 -42.61 6.30 -28.78
C GLY A 92 -42.15 6.25 -27.32
N SER A 93 -43.05 6.53 -26.39
CA SER A 93 -42.85 6.46 -24.93
C SER A 93 -43.20 5.11 -24.31
N ASP A 94 -43.81 4.21 -25.08
CA ASP A 94 -44.58 3.12 -24.51
C ASP A 94 -43.72 1.85 -24.39
N PHE A 95 -43.91 1.10 -23.30
CA PHE A 95 -43.23 -0.18 -23.11
C PHE A 95 -43.63 -1.15 -24.22
N PRO A 96 -42.72 -2.00 -24.73
CA PRO A 96 -43.07 -2.98 -25.76
C PRO A 96 -44.23 -3.87 -25.34
N VAL A 97 -45.07 -4.24 -26.32
CA VAL A 97 -46.27 -5.08 -26.13
C VAL A 97 -46.19 -6.43 -26.85
N ASP A 98 -45.07 -6.70 -27.50
CA ASP A 98 -44.78 -8.02 -28.09
C ASP A 98 -44.00 -8.85 -27.06
N GLU A 99 -44.67 -9.84 -26.47
CA GLU A 99 -44.09 -10.78 -25.50
C GLU A 99 -42.86 -11.53 -26.05
N ALA A 100 -42.63 -11.55 -27.37
CA ALA A 100 -41.42 -12.13 -27.96
C ALA A 100 -40.14 -11.31 -27.72
N VAL A 101 -40.24 -10.03 -27.33
CA VAL A 101 -39.08 -9.15 -27.02
C VAL A 101 -38.99 -8.76 -25.53
N ILE A 102 -39.92 -9.22 -24.70
CA ILE A 102 -39.99 -8.87 -23.27
C ILE A 102 -39.43 -10.02 -22.43
N THR A 103 -38.36 -9.77 -21.68
CA THR A 103 -37.91 -10.69 -20.62
C THR A 103 -38.61 -10.32 -19.32
N THR A 104 -39.39 -11.24 -18.76
CA THR A 104 -40.11 -11.07 -17.49
C THR A 104 -39.38 -11.81 -16.37
N PHE A 105 -39.09 -11.11 -15.27
CA PHE A 105 -38.45 -11.65 -14.06
C PHE A 105 -39.41 -11.52 -12.86
N THR A 106 -39.47 -12.56 -12.03
CA THR A 106 -40.29 -12.60 -10.81
C THR A 106 -39.42 -12.72 -9.57
N GLY A 107 -39.82 -12.10 -8.46
CA GLY A 107 -39.10 -12.18 -7.19
C GLY A 107 -40.03 -12.18 -5.97
N THR A 108 -39.56 -11.60 -4.86
CA THR A 108 -40.19 -11.71 -3.54
C THR A 108 -40.85 -10.41 -3.09
N SER A 109 -42.03 -10.53 -2.46
CA SER A 109 -42.71 -9.43 -1.76
C SER A 109 -42.84 -9.77 -0.28
N SER A 110 -42.31 -8.93 0.61
CA SER A 110 -42.28 -9.16 2.06
C SER A 110 -42.75 -7.92 2.84
N ALA A 111 -43.32 -8.11 4.04
CA ALA A 111 -43.79 -6.99 4.85
C ALA A 111 -42.62 -6.14 5.34
N ALA A 112 -42.72 -4.82 5.17
CA ALA A 112 -41.71 -3.84 5.57
C ALA A 112 -42.21 -3.03 6.78
N VAL A 113 -42.06 -1.71 6.75
CA VAL A 113 -42.73 -0.81 7.70
C VAL A 113 -44.26 -0.82 7.52
N THR A 114 -44.98 -0.41 8.56
CA THR A 114 -46.45 -0.47 8.61
C THR A 114 -47.11 0.28 7.45
N GLY A 115 -47.74 -0.48 6.55
CA GLY A 115 -48.44 0.02 5.36
C GLY A 115 -47.73 -0.28 4.04
N TYR A 116 -46.52 -0.84 4.07
CA TYR A 116 -45.69 -1.10 2.89
C TYR A 116 -45.14 -2.53 2.86
N TYR A 117 -44.86 -2.99 1.64
CA TYR A 117 -44.19 -4.25 1.34
C TYR A 117 -42.93 -3.97 0.51
N SER A 118 -41.80 -4.56 0.92
CA SER A 118 -40.55 -4.55 0.16
C SER A 118 -40.61 -5.62 -0.93
N ASN A 119 -40.47 -5.19 -2.18
CA ASN A 119 -40.45 -6.03 -3.37
C ASN A 119 -39.01 -6.11 -3.88
N LYS A 120 -38.50 -7.31 -4.14
CA LYS A 120 -37.12 -7.54 -4.61
C LYS A 120 -37.10 -8.50 -5.78
N VAL A 121 -36.42 -8.12 -6.87
CA VAL A 121 -36.28 -8.91 -8.09
C VAL A 121 -34.85 -8.78 -8.63
N THR A 122 -34.32 -9.86 -9.21
CA THR A 122 -33.03 -9.87 -9.92
C THR A 122 -33.29 -10.18 -11.39
N ALA A 123 -32.94 -9.24 -12.27
CA ALA A 123 -32.83 -9.51 -13.70
C ALA A 123 -31.48 -10.16 -14.01
N THR A 124 -31.44 -11.03 -15.01
CA THR A 124 -30.23 -11.79 -15.41
C THR A 124 -30.13 -11.89 -16.94
N GLY A 125 -28.92 -12.15 -17.44
CA GLY A 125 -28.69 -12.30 -18.88
C GLY A 125 -28.69 -10.99 -19.67
N LEU A 126 -28.51 -9.84 -19.00
CA LEU A 126 -28.32 -8.56 -19.66
C LEU A 126 -26.98 -8.57 -20.41
N ALA A 127 -27.01 -8.22 -21.69
CA ALA A 127 -25.80 -8.07 -22.50
C ALA A 127 -25.10 -6.75 -22.14
N PRO A 128 -23.76 -6.66 -22.18
CA PRO A 128 -23.03 -5.42 -21.98
C PRO A 128 -23.28 -4.41 -23.11
N ASN A 129 -22.90 -3.15 -22.91
CA ASN A 129 -23.02 -2.05 -23.89
C ASN A 129 -24.42 -1.93 -24.56
N THR A 130 -25.50 -2.27 -23.86
CA THR A 130 -26.84 -2.41 -24.42
C THR A 130 -27.83 -1.49 -23.70
N GLN A 131 -28.61 -0.74 -24.49
CA GLN A 131 -29.71 0.08 -23.98
C GLN A 131 -30.97 -0.76 -23.81
N TYR A 132 -31.52 -0.72 -22.60
CA TYR A 132 -32.73 -1.40 -22.18
C TYR A 132 -33.76 -0.38 -21.69
N VAL A 133 -35.02 -0.80 -21.64
CA VAL A 133 -36.02 -0.18 -20.78
C VAL A 133 -36.66 -1.20 -19.87
N TYR A 134 -37.10 -0.77 -18.70
CA TYR A 134 -37.78 -1.61 -17.73
C TYR A 134 -39.03 -0.95 -17.14
N ARG A 135 -39.89 -1.79 -16.56
CA ARG A 135 -40.97 -1.40 -15.64
C ARG A 135 -41.10 -2.42 -14.51
N VAL A 136 -41.50 -1.97 -13.33
CA VAL A 136 -41.76 -2.82 -12.15
C VAL A 136 -43.25 -2.83 -11.84
N GLY A 137 -43.79 -3.93 -11.34
CA GLY A 137 -45.25 -4.11 -11.21
C GLY A 137 -45.65 -5.44 -10.56
N ASP A 138 -46.95 -5.74 -10.58
CA ASP A 138 -47.47 -7.04 -10.14
C ASP A 138 -47.84 -8.01 -11.28
N GLY A 139 -47.78 -7.53 -12.53
CA GLY A 139 -48.18 -8.27 -13.74
C GLY A 139 -49.51 -7.82 -14.34
N SER A 140 -50.35 -7.12 -13.59
CA SER A 140 -51.70 -6.73 -14.02
C SER A 140 -51.71 -5.47 -14.88
N GLU A 141 -52.70 -5.34 -15.76
CA GLU A 141 -52.93 -4.09 -16.50
C GLU A 141 -53.24 -2.95 -15.51
N GLY A 142 -52.60 -1.79 -15.69
CA GLY A 142 -52.67 -0.65 -14.76
C GLY A 142 -51.75 -0.73 -13.53
N ASN A 143 -51.20 -1.90 -13.18
CA ASN A 143 -50.35 -2.10 -12.00
C ASN A 143 -48.85 -2.13 -12.34
N TRP A 144 -48.39 -1.11 -13.05
CA TRP A 144 -46.99 -0.92 -13.45
C TRP A 144 -46.49 0.48 -13.09
N SER A 145 -45.19 0.58 -12.82
CA SER A 145 -44.46 1.85 -12.77
C SER A 145 -44.46 2.57 -14.12
N ALA A 146 -43.92 3.79 -14.13
CA ALA A 146 -43.43 4.39 -15.37
C ALA A 146 -42.37 3.49 -16.05
N VAL A 147 -42.11 3.74 -17.32
CA VAL A 147 -41.01 3.11 -18.07
C VAL A 147 -39.73 3.87 -17.79
N TYR A 148 -38.67 3.15 -17.41
CA TYR A 148 -37.36 3.72 -17.11
C TYR A 148 -36.29 3.19 -18.05
N ASP A 149 -35.34 4.05 -18.40
CA ASP A 149 -34.15 3.69 -19.16
C ASP A 149 -33.12 2.96 -18.28
N TYR A 150 -32.45 1.95 -18.83
CA TYR A 150 -31.22 1.41 -18.27
C TYR A 150 -30.19 1.18 -19.38
N THR A 151 -28.90 1.25 -19.07
CA THR A 151 -27.84 1.00 -20.06
C THR A 151 -26.66 0.31 -19.40
N THR A 152 -26.45 -0.97 -19.74
CA THR A 152 -25.22 -1.68 -19.41
C THR A 152 -24.06 -1.01 -20.15
N LYS A 153 -22.89 -0.94 -19.52
CA LYS A 153 -21.70 -0.26 -20.04
C LYS A 153 -20.68 -1.27 -20.58
N ASP A 154 -19.47 -0.80 -20.85
CA ASP A 154 -18.30 -1.65 -21.02
C ASP A 154 -17.99 -2.34 -19.68
N LEU A 155 -17.45 -3.55 -19.75
CA LEU A 155 -17.02 -4.33 -18.59
C LEU A 155 -15.53 -4.12 -18.29
N TYR A 156 -14.77 -3.55 -19.22
CA TYR A 156 -13.32 -3.41 -19.10
C TYR A 156 -12.82 -1.97 -19.17
N ASN A 157 -13.66 -1.00 -19.57
CA ASN A 157 -13.31 0.42 -19.59
C ASN A 157 -14.45 1.23 -18.98
N TYR A 158 -14.57 1.19 -17.65
CA TYR A 158 -15.75 1.67 -16.95
C TYR A 158 -15.42 2.67 -15.83
N GLN A 159 -16.44 3.43 -15.43
CA GLN A 159 -16.32 4.44 -14.39
C GLN A 159 -17.34 4.21 -13.29
N VAL A 160 -16.96 4.51 -12.05
CA VAL A 160 -17.80 4.41 -10.85
C VAL A 160 -17.72 5.73 -10.10
N MET A 161 -18.86 6.26 -9.67
CA MET A 161 -18.91 7.44 -8.80
C MET A 161 -18.90 6.96 -7.34
N PHE A 162 -18.00 7.46 -6.51
CA PHE A 162 -17.94 7.19 -5.08
C PHE A 162 -18.34 8.42 -4.26
N ILE A 163 -19.16 8.20 -3.22
CA ILE A 163 -19.72 9.24 -2.34
C ILE A 163 -19.69 8.81 -0.87
N GLY A 164 -19.32 9.76 0.00
CA GLY A 164 -19.42 9.64 1.46
C GLY A 164 -20.66 10.36 1.98
N ASP A 165 -21.20 9.83 3.08
CA ASP A 165 -22.06 10.51 4.06
C ASP A 165 -23.03 11.58 3.49
N PRO A 166 -24.00 11.21 2.62
CA PRO A 166 -25.11 12.09 2.28
C PRO A 166 -25.93 12.47 3.52
N GLN A 167 -26.05 11.54 4.46
CA GLN A 167 -26.64 11.65 5.80
C GLN A 167 -27.85 12.60 5.83
N ILE A 168 -28.86 12.27 5.01
CA ILE A 168 -30.04 13.09 4.81
C ILE A 168 -30.80 13.22 6.14
N GLY A 169 -30.92 14.45 6.63
CA GLY A 169 -31.47 14.79 7.95
C GLY A 169 -30.45 15.42 8.90
N SER A 170 -29.14 15.25 8.69
CA SER A 170 -28.11 15.65 9.66
C SER A 170 -28.02 17.15 9.91
N SER A 171 -28.36 17.99 8.91
CA SER A 171 -28.43 19.45 9.10
C SER A 171 -29.65 19.91 9.91
N GLY A 172 -30.56 19.00 10.24
CA GLY A 172 -31.91 19.29 10.71
C GLY A 172 -32.88 19.73 9.60
N ASN A 173 -32.47 19.69 8.32
CA ASN A 173 -33.30 20.07 7.19
C ASN A 173 -33.08 19.13 5.97
N VAL A 174 -33.79 18.00 6.00
CA VAL A 174 -33.90 17.00 4.92
C VAL A 174 -33.99 17.62 3.52
N ALA A 175 -34.78 18.68 3.32
CA ALA A 175 -34.96 19.28 2.01
C ALA A 175 -33.70 20.02 1.49
N ASN A 176 -32.88 20.60 2.38
CA ASN A 176 -31.59 21.17 2.01
C ASN A 176 -30.57 20.08 1.69
N ASP A 177 -30.49 19.05 2.54
CA ASP A 177 -29.56 17.94 2.37
C ASP A 177 -29.82 17.20 1.05
N THR A 178 -31.10 16.98 0.73
CA THR A 178 -31.55 16.39 -0.54
C THR A 178 -31.19 17.27 -1.73
N ALA A 179 -31.39 18.59 -1.65
CA ALA A 179 -31.03 19.50 -2.72
C ALA A 179 -29.52 19.56 -2.97
N GLY A 180 -28.70 19.52 -1.90
CA GLY A 180 -27.24 19.40 -2.01
C GLY A 180 -26.81 18.09 -2.66
N PHE A 181 -27.39 16.97 -2.21
CA PHE A 181 -27.09 15.65 -2.77
C PHE A 181 -27.48 15.52 -4.25
N ILE A 182 -28.68 15.98 -4.63
CA ILE A 182 -29.13 16.05 -6.03
C ILE A 182 -28.20 16.95 -6.86
N SER A 183 -27.70 18.06 -6.30
CA SER A 183 -26.72 18.91 -6.99
C SER A 183 -25.41 18.15 -7.27
N THR A 184 -24.88 17.42 -6.28
CA THR A 184 -23.66 16.61 -6.44
C THR A 184 -23.83 15.51 -7.48
N LEU A 185 -24.92 14.75 -7.43
CA LEU A 185 -25.23 13.70 -8.42
C LEU A 185 -25.37 14.28 -9.85
N ASN A 186 -26.04 15.44 -10.00
CA ASN A 186 -26.22 16.07 -11.31
C ASN A 186 -24.92 16.68 -11.86
N THR A 187 -24.08 17.32 -11.03
CA THR A 187 -22.75 17.81 -11.45
C THR A 187 -21.87 16.64 -11.93
N ALA A 188 -21.86 15.54 -11.16
CA ALA A 188 -21.11 14.34 -11.50
C ALA A 188 -21.61 13.69 -12.79
N TYR A 189 -22.92 13.43 -12.92
CA TYR A 189 -23.48 12.81 -14.12
C TYR A 189 -23.38 13.69 -15.36
N GLY A 190 -23.51 15.02 -15.23
CA GLY A 190 -23.29 15.97 -16.33
C GLY A 190 -21.84 15.99 -16.83
N SER A 191 -20.88 15.63 -15.97
CA SER A 191 -19.45 15.54 -16.31
C SER A 191 -19.04 14.13 -16.77
N PHE A 192 -19.66 13.08 -16.21
CA PHE A 192 -19.31 11.68 -16.39
C PHE A 192 -20.55 10.80 -16.72
N PRO A 193 -21.27 11.05 -17.84
CA PRO A 193 -22.53 10.35 -18.16
C PRO A 193 -22.35 8.84 -18.49
N ASN A 194 -21.10 8.37 -18.54
CA ASN A 194 -20.75 6.97 -18.78
C ASN A 194 -20.43 6.17 -17.51
N MET A 195 -20.63 6.73 -16.31
CA MET A 195 -20.58 5.95 -15.07
C MET A 195 -21.53 4.75 -15.11
N SER A 196 -21.10 3.64 -14.50
CA SER A 196 -21.76 2.32 -14.56
C SER A 196 -22.62 2.04 -13.34
N PHE A 197 -22.18 2.53 -12.18
CA PHE A 197 -22.90 2.52 -10.91
C PHE A 197 -22.29 3.59 -9.97
N ILE A 198 -22.94 3.81 -8.83
CA ILE A 198 -22.50 4.66 -7.73
C ILE A 198 -22.12 3.74 -6.55
N MET A 199 -21.06 4.05 -5.82
CA MET A 199 -20.69 3.44 -4.53
C MET A 199 -20.95 4.44 -3.41
N SER A 200 -21.65 4.03 -2.34
CA SER A 200 -21.90 4.87 -1.16
C SER A 200 -21.27 4.26 0.09
N ALA A 201 -20.52 5.08 0.83
CA ALA A 201 -19.75 4.69 2.00
C ALA A 201 -20.56 4.50 3.30
N GLY A 202 -21.89 4.38 3.25
CA GLY A 202 -22.74 4.40 4.44
C GLY A 202 -23.33 5.78 4.72
N ASP A 203 -24.08 5.87 5.83
CA ASP A 203 -24.80 7.06 6.30
C ASP A 203 -25.53 7.76 5.16
N GLN A 204 -26.44 7.02 4.51
CA GLN A 204 -27.39 7.58 3.55
C GLN A 204 -28.35 8.56 4.25
N ILE A 205 -28.74 8.27 5.50
CA ILE A 205 -29.72 9.02 6.28
C ILE A 205 -29.21 9.31 7.70
N GLU A 206 -29.91 10.17 8.46
CA GLU A 206 -29.56 10.48 9.86
C GLU A 206 -30.19 9.48 10.86
N HIS A 207 -31.37 8.93 10.57
CA HIS A 207 -32.13 8.13 11.55
C HIS A 207 -32.66 6.82 10.96
N ALA A 208 -32.03 5.69 11.30
CA ALA A 208 -32.28 4.29 10.88
C ALA A 208 -33.72 3.78 10.62
N THR A 209 -34.75 4.49 11.09
CA THR A 209 -36.18 4.11 10.97
C THR A 209 -37.08 5.23 10.40
N THR A 210 -36.50 6.35 9.95
CA THR A 210 -37.22 7.48 9.36
C THR A 210 -37.35 7.31 7.85
N GLU A 211 -38.47 6.75 7.39
CA GLU A 211 -38.74 6.59 5.95
C GLU A 211 -38.63 7.91 5.18
N ALA A 212 -39.09 9.04 5.74
CA ALA A 212 -38.99 10.35 5.08
C ALA A 212 -37.54 10.84 4.81
N GLU A 213 -36.52 10.18 5.36
CA GLU A 213 -35.11 10.40 5.00
C GLU A 213 -34.66 9.41 3.91
N PHE A 214 -35.18 8.17 3.89
CA PHE A 214 -34.99 7.22 2.78
C PHE A 214 -35.71 7.70 1.50
N ASP A 215 -37.00 8.07 1.58
CA ASP A 215 -37.79 8.70 0.50
C ASP A 215 -36.98 9.84 -0.16
N ALA A 216 -36.26 10.60 0.67
CA ALA A 216 -35.47 11.75 0.27
C ALA A 216 -34.10 11.37 -0.32
N PHE A 217 -33.35 10.45 0.29
CA PHE A 217 -32.13 9.88 -0.29
C PHE A 217 -32.37 9.17 -1.62
N ILE A 218 -33.50 8.47 -1.75
CA ILE A 218 -33.94 7.71 -2.92
C ILE A 218 -34.72 8.59 -3.91
N SER A 219 -34.98 9.87 -3.60
CA SER A 219 -35.66 10.80 -4.51
C SER A 219 -34.96 11.11 -5.85
N PRO A 220 -33.62 11.04 -6.02
CA PRO A 220 -32.98 11.40 -7.29
C PRO A 220 -33.41 10.49 -8.45
N ASP A 221 -33.84 11.08 -9.57
CA ASP A 221 -34.28 10.34 -10.77
C ASP A 221 -33.20 9.36 -11.27
N LEU A 222 -31.92 9.75 -11.17
CA LEU A 222 -30.75 8.97 -11.59
C LEU A 222 -30.69 7.55 -10.98
N PHE A 223 -31.25 7.32 -9.78
CA PHE A 223 -31.29 5.98 -9.17
C PHE A 223 -32.19 4.98 -9.92
N ARG A 224 -32.96 5.43 -10.93
CA ARG A 224 -33.77 4.59 -11.82
C ARG A 224 -33.07 4.31 -13.15
N ASN A 225 -31.85 4.83 -13.33
CA ASN A 225 -31.03 4.62 -14.53
C ASN A 225 -29.61 4.14 -14.20
N ILE A 226 -29.13 4.40 -12.97
CA ILE A 226 -27.80 4.09 -12.47
C ILE A 226 -27.95 3.29 -11.16
N PRO A 227 -27.35 2.09 -11.04
CA PRO A 227 -27.37 1.32 -9.79
C PRO A 227 -26.53 2.01 -8.70
N VAL A 228 -26.92 1.85 -7.44
CA VAL A 228 -26.13 2.24 -6.27
C VAL A 228 -25.72 1.00 -5.46
N ALA A 229 -24.45 0.90 -5.11
CA ALA A 229 -23.90 -0.05 -4.16
C ALA A 229 -23.72 0.66 -2.82
N THR A 230 -24.69 0.51 -1.92
CA THR A 230 -24.67 1.12 -0.59
C THR A 230 -23.90 0.26 0.40
N THR A 231 -23.06 0.89 1.22
CA THR A 231 -22.58 0.32 2.49
C THR A 231 -23.57 0.69 3.60
N ILE A 232 -23.57 -0.03 4.71
CA ILE A 232 -24.36 0.30 5.91
C ILE A 232 -23.52 1.23 6.79
N GLY A 233 -24.03 2.41 7.14
CA GLY A 233 -23.42 3.30 8.12
C GLY A 233 -23.95 3.11 9.54
N ASN A 234 -23.37 3.82 10.51
CA ASN A 234 -23.86 3.73 11.89
C ASN A 234 -25.20 4.44 12.10
N HIS A 235 -25.63 5.30 11.17
CA HIS A 235 -26.97 5.88 11.19
C HIS A 235 -28.04 4.93 10.62
N GLU A 236 -27.71 3.93 9.79
CA GLU A 236 -28.65 2.87 9.38
C GLU A 236 -28.67 1.64 10.32
N THR A 237 -27.51 1.26 10.88
CA THR A 237 -27.24 -0.09 11.42
C THR A 237 -28.26 -0.67 12.42
N SER A 238 -28.93 0.21 13.18
CA SER A 238 -29.88 -0.19 14.24
C SER A 238 -31.29 -0.53 13.74
N GLY A 239 -31.67 -0.08 12.55
CA GLY A 239 -32.99 -0.27 11.94
C GLY A 239 -33.04 -1.44 10.96
N ALA A 240 -34.24 -1.82 10.54
CA ALA A 240 -34.44 -2.84 9.49
C ALA A 240 -34.70 -2.22 8.10
N ASN A 241 -34.85 -0.89 8.05
CA ASN A 241 -35.41 -0.17 6.91
C ASN A 241 -34.46 -0.16 5.69
N TYR A 242 -33.15 -0.08 5.92
CA TYR A 242 -32.10 -0.18 4.89
C TYR A 242 -32.33 -1.38 3.94
N LYS A 243 -32.46 -2.61 4.48
CA LYS A 243 -32.70 -3.82 3.67
C LYS A 243 -34.14 -3.94 3.15
N TYR A 244 -35.04 -3.02 3.45
CA TYR A 244 -36.31 -2.93 2.73
C TYR A 244 -36.14 -2.17 1.41
N HIS A 245 -35.22 -1.20 1.37
CA HIS A 245 -34.92 -0.33 0.23
C HIS A 245 -33.88 -0.88 -0.75
N PHE A 246 -32.97 -1.77 -0.33
CA PHE A 246 -31.88 -2.28 -1.20
C PHE A 246 -31.90 -3.81 -1.38
N ASN A 247 -31.56 -4.28 -2.58
CA ASN A 247 -31.50 -5.70 -2.94
C ASN A 247 -30.06 -6.13 -3.26
N VAL A 248 -29.19 -6.16 -2.26
CA VAL A 248 -27.75 -6.44 -2.46
C VAL A 248 -27.47 -7.92 -2.78
N PRO A 249 -26.52 -8.22 -3.69
CA PRO A 249 -26.17 -9.58 -4.08
C PRO A 249 -25.19 -10.22 -3.10
N ASN A 250 -25.26 -11.55 -2.93
CA ASN A 250 -24.34 -12.34 -2.12
C ASN A 250 -24.20 -11.86 -0.64
N GLU A 251 -25.26 -11.28 -0.07
CA GLU A 251 -25.29 -10.84 1.32
C GLU A 251 -25.19 -12.03 2.30
N SER A 252 -24.27 -11.93 3.25
CA SER A 252 -24.10 -12.91 4.32
C SER A 252 -25.14 -12.71 5.43
N SER A 253 -25.85 -13.78 5.77
CA SER A 253 -26.79 -13.80 6.91
C SER A 253 -26.12 -14.11 8.26
N THR A 254 -24.79 -14.17 8.31
CA THR A 254 -24.01 -14.54 9.52
C THR A 254 -22.72 -13.73 9.73
N LEU A 255 -22.14 -13.16 8.68
CA LEU A 255 -20.90 -12.36 8.68
C LEU A 255 -21.21 -10.88 8.48
N GLY A 256 -20.53 -10.00 9.24
CA GLY A 256 -20.81 -8.56 9.29
C GLY A 256 -22.19 -8.14 9.80
N THR A 257 -23.06 -9.07 10.18
CA THR A 257 -24.50 -8.80 10.38
C THR A 257 -24.81 -7.81 11.50
N THR A 258 -25.73 -6.87 11.21
CA THR A 258 -26.43 -6.01 12.16
C THR A 258 -27.95 -6.05 11.90
N THR A 259 -28.76 -5.15 12.47
CA THR A 259 -30.20 -5.12 12.16
C THR A 259 -30.45 -4.75 10.70
N ALA A 260 -29.59 -3.88 10.14
CA ALA A 260 -29.72 -3.36 8.78
C ALA A 260 -29.40 -4.40 7.69
N GLY A 261 -28.34 -5.20 7.87
CA GLY A 261 -27.87 -6.18 6.88
C GLY A 261 -26.50 -6.77 7.26
N GLY A 262 -25.89 -7.54 6.36
CA GLY A 262 -24.56 -8.16 6.52
C GLY A 262 -23.52 -7.65 5.52
N ASP A 263 -22.37 -8.33 5.48
CA ASP A 263 -21.36 -8.13 4.43
C ASP A 263 -21.89 -8.68 3.08
N TYR A 264 -21.53 -8.07 1.95
CA TYR A 264 -21.95 -8.52 0.62
C TYR A 264 -20.91 -8.25 -0.47
N TYR A 265 -20.97 -8.95 -1.60
CA TYR A 265 -19.97 -8.81 -2.69
C TYR A 265 -20.58 -8.96 -4.09
N TYR A 266 -19.95 -8.35 -5.08
CA TYR A 266 -20.32 -8.44 -6.49
C TYR A 266 -19.11 -8.34 -7.41
N VAL A 267 -19.21 -8.89 -8.62
CA VAL A 267 -18.18 -8.77 -9.66
C VAL A 267 -18.69 -7.87 -10.79
N TYR A 268 -17.98 -6.77 -11.05
CA TYR A 268 -18.19 -5.96 -12.24
C TYR A 268 -16.94 -6.02 -13.11
N GLY A 269 -17.09 -6.53 -14.34
CA GLY A 269 -15.95 -6.73 -15.23
C GLY A 269 -14.93 -7.72 -14.69
N ASP A 270 -13.70 -7.27 -14.55
CA ASP A 270 -12.57 -7.97 -13.95
C ASP A 270 -12.33 -7.60 -12.47
N THR A 271 -13.25 -6.86 -11.83
CA THR A 271 -13.08 -6.37 -10.45
C THR A 271 -14.04 -7.03 -9.48
N LEU A 272 -13.50 -7.55 -8.37
CA LEU A 272 -14.25 -7.97 -7.19
C LEU A 272 -14.47 -6.76 -6.28
N PHE A 273 -15.74 -6.43 -6.03
CA PHE A 273 -16.15 -5.45 -5.03
C PHE A 273 -16.69 -6.17 -3.79
N MET A 274 -16.09 -5.92 -2.64
CA MET A 274 -16.54 -6.41 -1.32
C MET A 274 -17.01 -5.23 -0.49
N VAL A 275 -18.16 -5.37 0.18
CA VAL A 275 -18.75 -4.31 1.01
C VAL A 275 -18.95 -4.86 2.41
N LEU A 276 -18.26 -4.26 3.37
CA LEU A 276 -18.23 -4.69 4.76
C LEU A 276 -19.12 -3.79 5.62
N ASN A 277 -20.02 -4.41 6.40
CA ASN A 277 -20.81 -3.71 7.41
C ASN A 277 -19.97 -3.55 8.69
N SER A 278 -19.02 -2.63 8.64
CA SER A 278 -18.05 -2.27 9.70
C SER A 278 -18.67 -1.74 11.02
N ASN A 279 -20.01 -1.70 11.12
CA ASN A 279 -20.72 -1.43 12.36
C ASN A 279 -20.87 -2.71 13.20
N ASN A 280 -20.65 -3.87 12.59
CA ASN A 280 -20.12 -5.04 13.28
C ASN A 280 -18.59 -4.84 13.41
N THR A 281 -18.02 -5.14 14.57
CA THR A 281 -16.57 -4.96 14.82
C THR A 281 -15.80 -6.28 14.87
N ASP A 282 -16.45 -7.38 14.49
CA ASP A 282 -15.86 -8.72 14.41
C ASP A 282 -15.02 -8.87 13.14
N GLY A 283 -13.78 -8.39 13.20
CA GLY A 283 -12.82 -8.50 12.09
C GLY A 283 -12.58 -9.95 11.63
N THR A 284 -12.76 -10.95 12.48
CA THR A 284 -12.67 -12.37 12.11
C THR A 284 -13.77 -12.76 11.12
N LYS A 285 -14.98 -12.25 11.30
CA LYS A 285 -16.10 -12.48 10.37
C LYS A 285 -15.90 -11.78 9.03
N HIS A 286 -15.45 -10.53 9.06
CA HIS A 286 -15.12 -9.79 7.84
C HIS A 286 -13.97 -10.48 7.09
N ALA A 287 -12.95 -10.97 7.81
CA ALA A 287 -11.85 -11.74 7.24
C ALA A 287 -12.31 -13.07 6.62
N GLN A 288 -13.20 -13.82 7.28
CA GLN A 288 -13.84 -15.00 6.69
C GLN A 288 -14.61 -14.63 5.43
N PHE A 289 -15.44 -13.59 5.48
CA PHE A 289 -16.27 -13.15 4.36
C PHE A 289 -15.43 -12.77 3.14
N MET A 290 -14.38 -11.99 3.31
CA MET A 290 -13.50 -11.60 2.20
C MET A 290 -12.76 -12.82 1.60
N LYS A 291 -12.36 -13.79 2.43
CA LYS A 291 -11.76 -15.06 1.95
C LYS A 291 -12.76 -15.88 1.14
N GLU A 292 -14.02 -15.94 1.55
CA GLU A 292 -15.10 -16.59 0.80
C GLU A 292 -15.41 -15.86 -0.52
N ALA A 293 -15.42 -14.52 -0.53
CA ALA A 293 -15.64 -13.71 -1.73
C ALA A 293 -14.48 -13.83 -2.74
N VAL A 294 -13.23 -13.77 -2.29
CA VAL A 294 -12.04 -13.98 -3.13
C VAL A 294 -11.98 -15.41 -3.68
N ALA A 295 -12.36 -16.42 -2.89
CA ALA A 295 -12.46 -17.80 -3.37
C ALA A 295 -13.59 -18.02 -4.39
N ALA A 296 -14.65 -17.20 -4.36
CA ALA A 296 -15.72 -17.23 -5.35
C ALA A 296 -15.38 -16.49 -6.67
N ALA A 297 -14.44 -15.54 -6.63
CA ALA A 297 -14.01 -14.73 -7.77
C ALA A 297 -12.47 -14.66 -7.92
N PRO A 298 -11.77 -15.80 -8.07
CA PRO A 298 -10.31 -15.84 -7.96
C PRO A 298 -9.57 -15.19 -9.14
N ASP A 299 -10.18 -15.15 -10.33
CA ASP A 299 -9.58 -14.60 -11.56
C ASP A 299 -9.82 -13.09 -11.76
N THR A 300 -10.33 -12.35 -10.75
CA THR A 300 -10.47 -10.89 -10.84
C THR A 300 -9.13 -10.17 -10.75
N GLN A 301 -8.90 -9.26 -11.68
CA GLN A 301 -7.70 -8.41 -11.81
C GLN A 301 -7.60 -7.34 -10.72
N TRP A 302 -8.72 -6.89 -10.14
CA TRP A 302 -8.75 -5.89 -9.07
C TRP A 302 -9.59 -6.37 -7.88
N ARG A 303 -9.18 -6.00 -6.66
CA ARG A 303 -9.93 -6.26 -5.42
C ARG A 303 -10.16 -4.94 -4.67
N ILE A 304 -11.42 -4.57 -4.53
CA ILE A 304 -11.85 -3.30 -3.93
C ILE A 304 -12.73 -3.58 -2.71
N VAL A 305 -12.45 -2.93 -1.58
CA VAL A 305 -13.31 -2.98 -0.40
C VAL A 305 -14.00 -1.63 -0.19
N THR A 306 -15.26 -1.64 0.22
CA THR A 306 -15.92 -0.48 0.83
C THR A 306 -16.33 -0.84 2.25
N LEU A 307 -16.06 0.04 3.20
CA LEU A 307 -16.60 0.00 4.55
C LEU A 307 -17.03 1.40 4.96
N HIS A 308 -17.77 1.54 6.05
CA HIS A 308 -18.18 2.87 6.51
C HIS A 308 -17.16 3.51 7.45
N GLN A 309 -16.74 2.77 8.48
CA GLN A 309 -15.93 3.28 9.58
C GLN A 309 -14.52 3.66 9.11
N ASP A 310 -14.11 4.90 9.33
CA ASP A 310 -12.84 5.43 8.82
C ASP A 310 -11.62 4.99 9.63
N ILE A 311 -11.12 3.80 9.30
CA ILE A 311 -9.97 3.20 9.97
C ILE A 311 -8.64 3.95 9.74
N TYR A 312 -8.53 4.83 8.74
CA TYR A 312 -7.31 5.64 8.47
C TYR A 312 -7.63 7.14 8.33
N GLY A 313 -8.55 7.65 9.15
CA GLY A 313 -9.14 8.96 8.90
C GLY A 313 -8.29 10.19 9.19
N ALA A 314 -8.80 11.31 8.67
CA ALA A 314 -8.22 12.63 8.86
C ALA A 314 -8.98 13.48 9.90
N GLY A 315 -10.19 13.11 10.30
CA GLY A 315 -10.99 13.78 11.32
C GLY A 315 -10.74 13.20 12.72
N SER A 316 -11.72 13.33 13.62
CA SER A 316 -11.57 12.97 15.03
C SER A 316 -11.67 11.47 15.30
N HIS A 317 -12.46 10.74 14.51
CA HIS A 317 -12.82 9.35 14.80
C HIS A 317 -11.63 8.40 14.61
N ALA A 318 -10.69 8.77 13.73
CA ALA A 318 -9.37 8.13 13.60
C ALA A 318 -8.54 8.05 14.91
N THR A 319 -8.89 8.84 15.94
CA THR A 319 -8.24 8.77 17.27
C THR A 319 -8.93 7.81 18.25
N GLU A 320 -10.11 7.29 17.93
CA GLU A 320 -10.92 6.47 18.85
C GLU A 320 -10.46 5.02 18.93
N THR A 321 -10.49 4.46 20.15
CA THR A 321 -10.08 3.07 20.41
C THR A 321 -10.89 2.05 19.61
N GLY A 322 -12.18 2.32 19.33
CA GLY A 322 -13.00 1.44 18.50
C GLY A 322 -12.49 1.34 17.07
N ILE A 323 -12.26 2.49 16.44
CA ILE A 323 -11.74 2.62 15.07
C ILE A 323 -10.34 2.02 14.94
N LYS A 324 -9.44 2.30 15.90
CA LYS A 324 -8.09 1.72 15.91
C LYS A 324 -8.08 0.21 16.13
N ASN A 325 -8.98 -0.33 16.95
CA ASN A 325 -9.12 -1.77 17.12
C ASN A 325 -9.71 -2.43 15.87
N LEU A 326 -10.68 -1.79 15.20
CA LEU A 326 -11.21 -2.25 13.93
C LEU A 326 -10.14 -2.28 12.84
N ARG A 327 -9.30 -1.23 12.74
CA ARG A 327 -8.11 -1.22 11.86
C ARG A 327 -7.23 -2.44 12.13
N LYS A 328 -6.81 -2.64 13.38
CA LYS A 328 -5.96 -3.77 13.81
C LYS A 328 -6.57 -5.15 13.48
N ALA A 329 -7.89 -5.26 13.46
CA ALA A 329 -8.61 -6.49 13.17
C ALA A 329 -8.85 -6.74 11.66
N LEU A 330 -8.68 -5.72 10.80
CA LEU A 330 -8.94 -5.81 9.36
C LEU A 330 -7.68 -5.74 8.49
N PHE A 331 -6.72 -4.86 8.80
CA PHE A 331 -5.53 -4.66 7.94
C PHE A 331 -4.77 -5.96 7.62
N PRO A 332 -4.58 -6.92 8.56
CA PRO A 332 -3.83 -8.14 8.25
C PRO A 332 -4.49 -8.98 7.16
N THR A 333 -5.83 -8.94 7.04
CA THR A 333 -6.54 -9.64 5.97
C THR A 333 -6.67 -8.81 4.70
N PHE A 334 -6.63 -7.47 4.78
CA PHE A 334 -6.47 -6.65 3.59
C PHE A 334 -5.11 -6.88 2.91
N ASP A 335 -4.05 -7.03 3.70
CA ASP A 335 -2.72 -7.38 3.21
C ASP A 335 -2.65 -8.86 2.74
N GLU A 336 -3.20 -9.82 3.50
CA GLU A 336 -3.27 -11.25 3.10
C GLU A 336 -4.04 -11.49 1.79
N LEU A 337 -5.07 -10.69 1.52
CA LEU A 337 -5.88 -10.77 0.31
C LEU A 337 -5.45 -9.77 -0.77
N ASP A 338 -4.34 -9.06 -0.56
CA ASP A 338 -3.73 -8.14 -1.51
C ASP A 338 -4.73 -7.10 -2.06
N ILE A 339 -5.56 -6.52 -1.19
CA ILE A 339 -6.57 -5.52 -1.59
C ILE A 339 -5.89 -4.32 -2.26
N ASP A 340 -6.49 -3.77 -3.31
CA ASP A 340 -5.91 -2.66 -4.06
C ASP A 340 -6.23 -1.31 -3.42
N MET A 341 -7.53 -1.04 -3.28
CA MET A 341 -8.02 0.19 -2.68
C MET A 341 -9.23 -0.04 -1.80
N ILE A 342 -9.31 0.77 -0.74
CA ILE A 342 -10.38 0.72 0.26
C ILE A 342 -11.03 2.09 0.40
N PHE A 343 -12.36 2.09 0.29
CA PHE A 343 -13.18 3.30 0.24
C PHE A 343 -14.04 3.43 1.50
N MET A 344 -14.05 4.63 2.12
CA MET A 344 -14.58 4.89 3.47
C MET A 344 -15.37 6.21 3.57
N GLY A 345 -16.19 6.35 4.61
CA GLY A 345 -17.00 7.54 4.92
C GLY A 345 -16.81 7.96 6.37
N HIS A 346 -17.89 8.18 7.10
CA HIS A 346 -17.97 8.42 8.55
C HIS A 346 -17.33 9.71 9.08
N ASP A 347 -16.12 10.07 8.65
CA ASP A 347 -15.32 11.16 9.25
C ASP A 347 -15.48 12.52 8.55
N HIS A 348 -16.51 12.66 7.68
CA HIS A 348 -16.96 13.89 7.00
C HIS A 348 -15.83 14.85 6.59
N SER A 349 -14.74 14.32 6.04
CA SER A 349 -13.55 15.04 5.63
C SER A 349 -12.77 14.16 4.66
N TYR A 350 -12.14 14.74 3.65
CA TYR A 350 -11.46 13.95 2.64
C TYR A 350 -10.07 13.51 3.15
N ALA A 351 -9.79 12.22 3.02
CA ALA A 351 -8.50 11.64 3.38
C ALA A 351 -8.03 10.65 2.29
N ARG A 352 -6.72 10.60 2.06
CA ARG A 352 -6.08 9.49 1.35
C ARG A 352 -4.70 9.19 1.93
N THR A 353 -4.39 7.91 2.11
CA THR A 353 -3.06 7.44 2.57
C THR A 353 -2.06 7.34 1.42
N ASP A 354 -0.79 7.07 1.76
CA ASP A 354 0.10 6.35 0.85
C ASP A 354 -0.40 4.91 0.67
N VAL A 355 0.32 4.10 -0.11
CA VAL A 355 0.21 2.64 -0.02
C VAL A 355 0.62 2.21 1.39
N MET A 356 -0.27 1.51 2.10
CA MET A 356 -0.03 0.97 3.44
C MET A 356 0.17 -0.54 3.36
N ASN A 357 1.09 -1.08 4.16
CA ASN A 357 1.31 -2.52 4.30
C ASN A 357 1.73 -2.77 5.76
N ASN A 358 1.13 -3.75 6.44
CA ASN A 358 1.35 -4.04 7.86
C ASN A 358 1.12 -2.83 8.81
N ASP A 359 0.10 -1.99 8.53
CA ASP A 359 -0.21 -0.71 9.24
C ASP A 359 0.91 0.35 9.14
N ILE A 360 1.81 0.22 8.14
CA ILE A 360 2.95 1.11 7.90
C ILE A 360 2.86 1.72 6.49
N SER A 361 3.00 3.04 6.36
CA SER A 361 3.13 3.69 5.05
C SER A 361 4.41 3.22 4.36
N GLN A 362 4.27 2.81 3.10
CA GLN A 362 5.37 2.43 2.22
C GLN A 362 6.03 3.64 1.54
N GLY A 363 5.54 4.86 1.79
CA GLY A 363 6.00 6.10 1.18
C GLY A 363 5.75 6.17 -0.33
N ALA A 364 6.59 6.94 -1.03
CA ALA A 364 6.55 7.04 -2.49
C ALA A 364 6.83 5.68 -3.15
N GLN A 365 6.00 5.31 -4.12
CA GLN A 365 6.20 4.13 -4.96
C GLN A 365 6.77 4.52 -6.33
N LEU A 366 7.28 3.53 -7.06
CA LEU A 366 7.70 3.69 -8.46
C LEU A 366 6.49 4.08 -9.30
N GLN A 367 6.58 5.20 -10.04
CA GLN A 367 5.48 5.75 -10.84
C GLN A 367 5.76 5.71 -12.35
N ASN A 368 4.70 5.60 -13.15
CA ASN A 368 4.76 5.75 -14.60
C ASN A 368 4.71 7.23 -15.05
N ASP A 369 4.83 7.47 -16.36
CA ASP A 369 4.77 8.83 -16.97
C ASP A 369 3.46 9.61 -16.66
N SER A 370 2.42 8.94 -16.15
CA SER A 370 1.14 9.54 -15.74
C SER A 370 0.99 9.71 -14.22
N LEU A 371 2.08 9.52 -13.46
CA LEU A 371 2.13 9.60 -11.99
C LEU A 371 1.20 8.58 -11.29
N GLN A 372 1.02 7.40 -11.90
CA GLN A 372 0.31 6.26 -11.30
C GLN A 372 1.34 5.29 -10.69
N ASP A 373 1.07 4.79 -9.48
CA ASP A 373 1.93 3.83 -8.78
C ASP A 373 1.91 2.47 -9.49
N VAL A 374 3.09 1.96 -9.87
CA VAL A 374 3.28 0.73 -10.64
C VAL A 374 3.41 -0.47 -9.72
N ASN A 375 2.52 -1.46 -9.85
CA ASN A 375 2.55 -2.74 -9.13
C ASN A 375 2.80 -2.63 -7.60
N PRO A 376 2.16 -1.70 -6.85
CA PRO A 376 2.56 -1.44 -5.46
C PRO A 376 2.19 -2.55 -4.48
N THR A 377 3.08 -2.81 -3.51
CA THR A 377 2.90 -3.80 -2.45
C THR A 377 2.16 -3.21 -1.24
N GLY A 378 0.85 -3.47 -1.15
CA GLY A 378 -0.02 -2.97 -0.08
C GLY A 378 -1.31 -2.32 -0.60
N THR A 379 -2.04 -1.70 0.31
CA THR A 379 -3.41 -1.19 0.12
C THR A 379 -3.47 0.33 0.26
N THR A 380 -4.16 1.05 -0.63
CA THR A 380 -4.39 2.50 -0.48
C THR A 380 -5.81 2.80 0.00
N TYR A 381 -5.95 3.68 1.00
CA TYR A 381 -7.21 3.98 1.66
C TYR A 381 -7.70 5.39 1.28
N VAL A 382 -9.00 5.55 1.01
CA VAL A 382 -9.63 6.82 0.59
C VAL A 382 -10.93 7.04 1.36
N THR A 383 -10.98 8.12 2.16
CA THR A 383 -12.22 8.59 2.81
C THR A 383 -12.84 9.71 2.00
N ALA A 384 -14.13 9.59 1.69
CA ALA A 384 -14.90 10.68 1.08
C ALA A 384 -15.32 11.74 2.12
N ASN A 385 -15.60 12.96 1.63
CA ASN A 385 -16.32 13.97 2.42
C ASN A 385 -17.83 13.80 2.17
N SER A 386 -18.67 14.55 2.91
CA SER A 386 -20.12 14.51 2.71
C SER A 386 -20.50 14.93 1.28
N ALA A 387 -21.24 14.06 0.58
CA ALA A 387 -21.70 14.30 -0.79
C ALA A 387 -22.95 15.22 -0.85
N SER A 388 -23.66 15.41 0.26
CA SER A 388 -24.77 16.38 0.37
C SER A 388 -24.32 17.74 0.88
N GLY A 389 -23.28 17.76 1.72
CA GLY A 389 -22.88 18.93 2.51
C GLY A 389 -23.74 19.16 3.75
N SER A 390 -24.48 18.15 4.23
CA SER A 390 -25.29 18.22 5.45
C SER A 390 -24.45 18.49 6.70
N LYS A 391 -23.20 18.02 6.71
CA LYS A 391 -22.30 17.95 7.88
C LYS A 391 -20.83 17.81 7.45
N TYR A 392 -19.92 18.44 8.20
CA TYR A 392 -18.46 18.45 7.97
C TYR A 392 -17.72 18.34 9.30
N TYR A 393 -16.59 17.62 9.33
CA TYR A 393 -15.69 17.60 10.50
C TYR A 393 -14.38 18.33 10.25
N ALA A 394 -13.82 18.94 11.30
CA ALA A 394 -12.51 19.57 11.25
C ALA A 394 -11.40 18.51 11.28
N LEU A 395 -10.36 18.74 10.48
CA LEU A 395 -9.18 17.86 10.46
C LEU A 395 -8.51 17.79 11.83
N ALA A 396 -8.19 16.59 12.29
CA ALA A 396 -7.50 16.38 13.55
C ALA A 396 -6.05 16.92 13.55
N ASP A 397 -5.55 17.11 14.76
CA ASP A 397 -4.15 17.38 15.06
C ASP A 397 -3.29 16.16 14.70
N THR A 398 -2.34 16.32 13.77
CA THR A 398 -1.50 15.22 13.27
C THR A 398 -0.65 14.58 14.36
N THR A 399 -0.37 15.28 15.46
CA THR A 399 0.38 14.73 16.61
C THR A 399 -0.41 13.69 17.42
N LYS A 400 -1.69 13.45 17.08
CA LYS A 400 -2.62 12.52 17.77
C LYS A 400 -3.07 11.36 16.90
N LEU A 401 -2.70 11.35 15.62
CA LEU A 401 -3.00 10.28 14.67
C LEU A 401 -1.87 9.25 14.68
N ASP A 402 -2.19 7.97 14.87
CA ASP A 402 -1.19 6.88 14.87
C ASP A 402 -0.59 6.68 13.47
N VAL A 403 -1.39 6.98 12.43
CA VAL A 403 -0.98 7.10 11.02
C VAL A 403 -1.61 8.39 10.50
N VAL A 404 -0.81 9.28 9.90
CA VAL A 404 -1.28 10.52 9.29
C VAL A 404 -1.51 10.27 7.79
N PRO A 405 -2.73 10.48 7.25
CA PRO A 405 -2.96 10.37 5.81
C PRO A 405 -2.18 11.43 5.03
N THR A 406 -1.63 11.04 3.87
CA THR A 406 -0.80 11.87 2.99
C THR A 406 -1.57 13.06 2.42
N VAL A 407 -2.83 12.83 2.04
CA VAL A 407 -3.76 13.88 1.63
C VAL A 407 -4.86 14.00 2.67
N ARG A 408 -5.11 15.24 3.10
CA ARG A 408 -6.13 15.59 4.11
C ARG A 408 -6.75 16.92 3.70
N ASN A 409 -8.05 16.94 3.42
CA ASN A 409 -8.76 18.15 3.01
C ASN A 409 -10.08 18.30 3.79
N GLN A 410 -10.27 19.49 4.38
CA GLN A 410 -11.58 20.00 4.72
C GLN A 410 -11.74 21.44 4.22
N GLU A 411 -12.48 21.60 3.14
CA GLU A 411 -12.86 22.88 2.55
C GLU A 411 -14.36 23.22 2.73
N ASN A 412 -15.09 22.44 3.51
CA ASN A 412 -16.52 22.59 3.82
C ASN A 412 -17.40 22.77 2.57
N THR A 413 -17.07 22.01 1.52
CA THR A 413 -17.80 21.93 0.25
C THR A 413 -18.08 20.45 -0.03
N PRO A 414 -19.25 20.07 -0.59
CA PRO A 414 -19.50 18.67 -0.89
C PRO A 414 -18.56 18.21 -2.00
N ASN A 415 -18.10 16.97 -1.92
CA ASN A 415 -17.27 16.38 -2.97
C ASN A 415 -17.79 15.01 -3.38
N PHE A 416 -17.27 14.54 -4.51
CA PHE A 416 -17.48 13.19 -5.00
C PHE A 416 -16.20 12.73 -5.68
N THR A 417 -16.02 11.42 -5.75
CA THR A 417 -14.84 10.80 -6.35
C THR A 417 -15.26 10.03 -7.60
N MET A 418 -14.51 10.16 -8.69
CA MET A 418 -14.64 9.27 -9.83
C MET A 418 -13.51 8.25 -9.81
N ILE A 419 -13.88 6.98 -9.92
CA ILE A 419 -12.97 5.86 -10.07
C ILE A 419 -13.09 5.38 -11.53
N SER A 420 -11.99 5.37 -12.27
CA SER A 420 -11.91 4.88 -13.65
C SER A 420 -11.09 3.61 -13.71
N PHE A 421 -11.67 2.55 -14.27
CA PHE A 421 -11.05 1.23 -14.39
C PHE A 421 -10.71 0.91 -15.86
N THR A 422 -9.52 0.35 -16.06
CA THR A 422 -9.11 -0.38 -17.27
C THR A 422 -8.50 -1.74 -16.85
N PRO A 423 -8.22 -2.68 -17.77
CA PRO A 423 -7.63 -3.98 -17.40
C PRO A 423 -6.23 -3.87 -16.77
N THR A 424 -5.57 -2.71 -16.91
CA THR A 424 -4.21 -2.47 -16.40
C THR A 424 -4.09 -1.20 -15.56
N SER A 425 -5.12 -0.36 -15.41
CA SER A 425 -5.04 0.86 -14.59
C SER A 425 -6.33 1.19 -13.83
N LEU A 426 -6.18 1.67 -12.60
CA LEU A 426 -7.26 2.24 -11.79
C LEU A 426 -6.87 3.69 -11.44
N THR A 427 -7.72 4.67 -11.76
CA THR A 427 -7.49 6.09 -11.39
C THR A 427 -8.63 6.61 -10.53
N VAL A 428 -8.29 7.29 -9.44
CA VAL A 428 -9.20 7.89 -8.45
C VAL A 428 -9.00 9.40 -8.46
N THR A 429 -10.03 10.17 -8.81
CA THR A 429 -9.97 11.64 -8.77
C THR A 429 -11.17 12.21 -8.02
N THR A 430 -10.90 13.05 -7.02
CA THR A 430 -11.93 13.67 -6.17
C THR A 430 -12.17 15.10 -6.61
N TYR A 431 -13.43 15.47 -6.78
CA TYR A 431 -13.88 16.76 -7.32
C TYR A 431 -14.84 17.48 -6.37
N ARG A 432 -14.71 18.80 -6.28
CA ARG A 432 -15.74 19.66 -5.67
C ARG A 432 -17.04 19.62 -6.49
N SER A 433 -18.18 19.45 -5.84
CA SER A 433 -19.48 19.37 -6.52
C SER A 433 -20.03 20.72 -7.00
N ASP A 434 -19.46 21.84 -6.54
CA ASP A 434 -19.89 23.20 -6.88
C ASP A 434 -19.23 23.76 -8.15
N ASN A 435 -18.00 23.31 -8.48
CA ASN A 435 -17.20 23.92 -9.53
C ASN A 435 -16.27 22.97 -10.31
N MET A 436 -16.31 21.66 -10.06
CA MET A 436 -15.48 20.64 -10.72
C MET A 436 -13.96 20.80 -10.56
N ALA A 437 -13.47 21.62 -9.63
CA ALA A 437 -12.05 21.64 -9.30
C ALA A 437 -11.62 20.33 -8.60
N VAL A 438 -10.42 19.86 -8.95
CA VAL A 438 -9.80 18.66 -8.36
C VAL A 438 -9.33 18.95 -6.94
N VAL A 439 -9.75 18.11 -6.00
CA VAL A 439 -9.34 18.08 -4.60
C VAL A 439 -8.06 17.26 -4.44
N ASP A 440 -8.01 16.11 -5.12
CA ASP A 440 -6.93 15.14 -5.12
C ASP A 440 -7.07 14.22 -6.35
N SER A 441 -5.96 13.64 -6.80
CA SER A 441 -5.96 12.61 -7.84
C SER A 441 -4.83 11.62 -7.60
N TYR A 442 -5.13 10.34 -7.77
CA TYR A 442 -4.22 9.22 -7.55
C TYR A 442 -4.52 8.10 -8.56
N GLY A 443 -3.58 7.19 -8.76
CA GLY A 443 -3.85 6.02 -9.59
C GLY A 443 -2.85 4.90 -9.38
N LEU A 444 -3.30 3.70 -9.74
CA LEU A 444 -2.56 2.45 -9.74
C LEU A 444 -2.45 1.95 -11.17
N VAL A 445 -1.32 1.34 -11.53
CA VAL A 445 -1.17 0.59 -12.76
C VAL A 445 -0.63 -0.81 -12.46
N LYS A 446 -1.35 -1.82 -12.96
CA LYS A 446 -0.96 -3.24 -12.95
C LYS A 446 -0.33 -3.55 -14.31
N GLU A 447 0.98 -3.35 -14.40
CA GLU A 447 1.77 -3.59 -15.61
C GLU A 447 2.36 -4.99 -15.62
N ALA A 448 2.38 -5.63 -16.79
CA ALA A 448 3.15 -6.85 -16.98
C ALA A 448 4.64 -6.55 -16.73
N GLU A 449 5.25 -7.24 -15.78
CA GLU A 449 6.65 -7.04 -15.42
C GLU A 449 7.57 -7.53 -16.55
N ASN A 450 8.55 -6.71 -16.93
CA ASN A 450 9.38 -6.92 -18.11
C ASN A 450 10.85 -6.70 -17.76
N ALA A 451 11.58 -7.76 -17.43
CA ALA A 451 13.01 -7.66 -17.12
C ALA A 451 13.88 -7.21 -18.31
N LYS A 452 15.04 -6.61 -18.03
CA LYS A 452 15.96 -6.07 -19.03
C LYS A 452 17.43 -6.32 -18.63
N ILE A 453 18.15 -7.15 -19.38
CA ILE A 453 19.63 -7.13 -19.34
C ILE A 453 20.10 -5.83 -19.98
N TYR A 454 21.10 -5.19 -19.36
CA TYR A 454 21.83 -4.06 -19.92
C TYR A 454 23.26 -4.06 -19.35
N THR A 455 24.23 -3.53 -20.10
CA THR A 455 25.56 -3.21 -19.55
C THR A 455 25.58 -1.76 -19.06
N LYS A 456 26.17 -1.54 -17.87
CA LYS A 456 26.43 -0.18 -17.34
C LYS A 456 27.33 0.63 -18.28
N ASP A 457 28.34 -0.02 -18.86
CA ASP A 457 29.20 0.59 -19.87
C ASP A 457 28.85 0.07 -21.28
N SER A 458 28.38 0.98 -22.14
CA SER A 458 28.31 0.77 -23.60
C SER A 458 29.63 1.13 -24.30
N GLN A 459 30.74 1.18 -23.56
CA GLN A 459 32.03 1.70 -23.98
C GLN A 459 33.15 0.67 -23.80
N GLN A 460 34.13 0.71 -24.69
CA GLN A 460 35.30 -0.18 -24.67
C GLN A 460 36.14 0.07 -23.42
N THR A 461 36.39 -0.99 -22.65
CA THR A 461 37.30 -0.95 -21.48
C THR A 461 38.62 -1.62 -21.81
N ASP A 462 39.70 -0.85 -21.89
CA ASP A 462 41.07 -1.39 -22.00
C ASP A 462 41.55 -1.83 -20.60
N THR A 463 41.31 -3.08 -20.21
CA THR A 463 41.58 -3.56 -18.84
C THR A 463 42.03 -5.02 -18.78
N ASN A 464 42.81 -5.35 -17.74
CA ASN A 464 43.21 -6.71 -17.37
C ASN A 464 42.32 -7.32 -16.26
N ALA A 465 41.36 -6.54 -15.74
CA ALA A 465 40.42 -6.96 -14.70
C ALA A 465 39.35 -7.92 -15.25
N ASP A 466 38.57 -8.50 -14.33
CA ASP A 466 37.38 -9.26 -14.68
C ASP A 466 36.27 -8.34 -15.25
N ILE A 467 35.32 -8.94 -15.96
CA ILE A 467 34.29 -8.28 -16.75
C ILE A 467 32.94 -8.47 -16.06
N ASP A 468 32.37 -7.35 -15.63
CA ASP A 468 31.05 -7.30 -15.02
C ASP A 468 29.95 -7.05 -16.06
N PHE A 469 28.91 -7.89 -16.02
CA PHE A 469 27.62 -7.69 -16.69
C PHE A 469 26.52 -7.52 -15.62
N TYR A 470 25.44 -6.81 -15.96
CA TYR A 470 24.36 -6.49 -15.03
C TYR A 470 22.99 -6.89 -15.57
N TYR A 471 22.07 -7.22 -14.67
CA TYR A 471 20.69 -7.55 -14.96
C TYR A 471 19.77 -6.88 -13.94
N ALA A 472 18.81 -6.10 -14.44
CA ALA A 472 17.73 -5.52 -13.66
C ALA A 472 16.38 -6.06 -14.14
N ILE A 473 15.43 -6.16 -13.21
CA ILE A 473 14.05 -6.50 -13.53
C ILE A 473 13.28 -5.20 -13.59
N ASN A 474 12.93 -4.73 -14.78
CA ASN A 474 12.32 -3.42 -14.98
C ASN A 474 10.81 -3.46 -14.69
N ASN A 475 10.33 -2.45 -13.96
CA ASN A 475 8.96 -2.33 -13.43
C ASN A 475 8.63 -3.39 -12.36
N ALA A 476 9.67 -3.94 -11.73
CA ALA A 476 9.54 -4.76 -10.53
C ALA A 476 9.20 -3.90 -9.31
N ASN A 477 8.07 -4.22 -8.70
CA ASN A 477 7.83 -4.07 -7.27
C ASN A 477 7.34 -5.46 -6.81
N ALA A 478 7.89 -5.98 -5.72
CA ALA A 478 7.52 -7.29 -5.15
C ALA A 478 8.03 -8.58 -5.88
N VAL A 479 9.13 -8.53 -6.64
CA VAL A 479 9.87 -9.76 -7.00
C VAL A 479 10.42 -10.41 -5.72
N SER A 480 9.96 -11.61 -5.39
CA SER A 480 10.33 -12.34 -4.16
C SER A 480 11.19 -13.58 -4.41
N LYS A 481 11.14 -14.16 -5.62
CA LYS A 481 12.10 -15.19 -6.06
C LYS A 481 12.56 -14.95 -7.49
N LEU A 482 13.83 -15.27 -7.72
CA LEU A 482 14.48 -15.26 -9.02
C LEU A 482 14.94 -16.67 -9.39
N ASN A 483 14.67 -17.09 -10.63
CA ASN A 483 15.35 -18.20 -11.29
C ASN A 483 15.64 -17.76 -12.74
N THR A 484 16.89 -17.38 -13.02
CA THR A 484 17.27 -16.79 -14.32
C THR A 484 18.50 -17.45 -14.92
N THR A 485 18.43 -17.74 -16.21
CA THR A 485 19.43 -18.49 -16.96
C THR A 485 20.05 -17.61 -18.05
N PHE A 486 21.37 -17.51 -18.02
CA PHE A 486 22.20 -16.74 -18.94
C PHE A 486 23.11 -17.69 -19.75
N SER A 487 23.40 -17.35 -21.00
CA SER A 487 24.43 -18.02 -21.82
C SER A 487 25.62 -17.11 -22.11
N TYR A 488 26.83 -17.68 -22.16
CA TYR A 488 28.07 -16.95 -22.42
C TYR A 488 29.04 -17.75 -23.31
N ASP A 489 29.96 -17.04 -23.98
CA ASP A 489 30.95 -17.62 -24.88
C ASP A 489 32.14 -18.23 -24.11
N THR A 490 32.12 -19.55 -23.92
CA THR A 490 33.18 -20.32 -23.21
C THR A 490 34.54 -20.31 -23.91
N SER A 491 34.63 -19.85 -25.16
CA SER A 491 35.93 -19.66 -25.84
C SER A 491 36.62 -18.34 -25.44
N LYS A 492 35.88 -17.41 -24.82
CA LYS A 492 36.36 -16.08 -24.40
C LYS A 492 36.26 -15.83 -22.90
N LEU A 493 35.28 -16.41 -22.21
CA LEU A 493 34.93 -16.09 -20.83
C LEU A 493 34.95 -17.33 -19.92
N VAL A 494 35.37 -17.13 -18.67
CA VAL A 494 35.19 -18.06 -17.56
C VAL A 494 34.35 -17.37 -16.48
N PHE A 495 33.18 -17.92 -16.16
CA PHE A 495 32.34 -17.41 -15.08
C PHE A 495 33.06 -17.47 -13.72
N LYS A 496 32.87 -16.45 -12.88
CA LYS A 496 33.47 -16.35 -11.53
C LYS A 496 32.44 -16.34 -10.42
N SER A 497 31.42 -15.49 -10.55
CA SER A 497 30.39 -15.30 -9.53
C SER A 497 29.15 -14.61 -10.10
N ALA A 498 28.01 -14.91 -9.49
CA ALA A 498 26.81 -14.07 -9.55
C ALA A 498 26.54 -13.56 -8.13
N GLU A 499 26.29 -12.26 -7.97
CA GLU A 499 25.99 -11.62 -6.69
C GLU A 499 24.83 -10.62 -6.85
N LEU A 500 24.00 -10.50 -5.82
CA LEU A 500 22.97 -9.47 -5.74
C LEU A 500 23.62 -8.20 -5.18
N VAL A 501 23.63 -7.13 -5.97
CA VAL A 501 24.12 -5.81 -5.56
C VAL A 501 22.92 -4.97 -5.21
N ASN A 502 22.70 -4.79 -3.90
CA ASN A 502 21.69 -3.92 -3.31
C ASN A 502 22.40 -2.73 -2.62
N THR A 503 21.84 -1.53 -2.73
CA THR A 503 22.49 -0.29 -2.23
C THR A 503 22.26 0.03 -0.74
N THR A 504 21.43 -0.72 -0.02
CA THR A 504 20.97 -0.39 1.35
C THR A 504 21.15 -1.49 2.40
N SER A 505 21.44 -2.74 1.99
CA SER A 505 21.59 -3.92 2.85
C SER A 505 23.05 -4.30 3.07
N THR A 506 23.41 -4.68 4.30
CA THR A 506 24.69 -5.36 4.61
C THR A 506 24.60 -6.89 4.59
N ASN A 507 23.42 -7.46 4.28
CA ASN A 507 23.20 -8.89 4.16
C ASN A 507 23.16 -9.29 2.68
N SER A 508 24.04 -10.22 2.31
CA SER A 508 23.99 -10.90 1.02
C SER A 508 22.96 -12.02 1.07
N ASP A 509 21.78 -11.81 0.48
CA ASP A 509 20.84 -12.91 0.22
C ASP A 509 21.54 -14.01 -0.60
N PRO A 510 21.31 -15.30 -0.30
CA PRO A 510 22.16 -16.39 -0.78
C PRO A 510 21.90 -16.71 -2.25
N VAL A 511 22.56 -15.95 -3.15
CA VAL A 511 22.61 -16.26 -4.58
C VAL A 511 23.26 -17.63 -4.78
N THR A 512 22.46 -18.61 -5.18
CA THR A 512 22.97 -19.90 -5.65
C THR A 512 23.13 -19.83 -7.16
N ASN A 513 24.31 -20.22 -7.64
CA ASN A 513 24.58 -20.34 -9.06
C ASN A 513 25.11 -21.73 -9.41
N ASP A 514 24.76 -22.20 -10.59
CA ASP A 514 25.32 -23.37 -11.23
C ASP A 514 25.77 -22.98 -12.64
N SER A 515 26.89 -23.51 -13.09
CA SER A 515 27.49 -23.15 -14.38
C SER A 515 28.04 -24.39 -15.09
N ASP A 516 27.34 -24.80 -16.14
CA ASP A 516 27.75 -25.90 -17.01
C ASP A 516 27.71 -25.48 -18.49
N ASN A 517 28.68 -25.96 -19.27
CA ASN A 517 28.74 -25.85 -20.74
C ASN A 517 28.40 -24.46 -21.37
N GLY A 518 28.69 -23.36 -20.67
CA GLY A 518 28.43 -22.00 -21.17
C GLY A 518 27.07 -21.41 -20.76
N ILE A 519 26.39 -22.05 -19.82
CA ILE A 519 25.18 -21.56 -19.16
C ILE A 519 25.52 -21.19 -17.71
N VAL A 520 24.87 -20.15 -17.18
CA VAL A 520 24.82 -19.81 -15.75
C VAL A 520 23.36 -19.72 -15.35
N THR A 521 22.91 -20.51 -14.39
CA THR A 521 21.62 -20.30 -13.72
C THR A 521 21.86 -19.56 -12.41
N VAL A 522 21.06 -18.54 -12.13
CA VAL A 522 21.10 -17.71 -10.92
C VAL A 522 19.76 -17.84 -10.21
N ASN A 523 19.77 -18.34 -8.98
CA ASN A 523 18.60 -18.38 -8.12
C ASN A 523 18.81 -17.53 -6.86
N ALA A 524 17.79 -16.77 -6.48
CA ALA A 524 17.76 -16.00 -5.25
C ALA A 524 16.34 -15.96 -4.68
N ASP A 525 16.20 -16.29 -3.40
CA ASP A 525 15.03 -15.93 -2.60
C ASP A 525 15.35 -14.59 -1.94
N LEU A 526 14.50 -13.58 -2.19
CA LEU A 526 14.80 -12.18 -1.88
C LEU A 526 14.05 -11.74 -0.62
N ALA A 527 14.79 -11.33 0.41
CA ALA A 527 14.21 -10.86 1.67
C ALA A 527 13.61 -9.45 1.56
N SER A 528 14.13 -8.65 0.64
CA SER A 528 13.58 -7.35 0.23
C SER A 528 13.39 -7.36 -1.29
N PRO A 529 12.22 -6.99 -1.84
CA PRO A 529 12.03 -6.99 -3.28
C PRO A 529 12.92 -6.01 -4.02
N ILE A 530 13.44 -6.45 -5.17
CA ILE A 530 14.14 -5.61 -6.16
C ILE A 530 13.21 -4.46 -6.56
N ARG A 531 13.67 -3.20 -6.41
CA ARG A 531 12.97 -2.00 -6.91
C ARG A 531 13.82 -1.29 -7.96
N SER A 532 13.38 -1.31 -9.22
CA SER A 532 14.17 -0.86 -10.37
C SER A 532 13.90 0.60 -10.76
N GLU A 533 14.30 1.57 -9.94
CA GLU A 533 14.28 2.97 -10.37
C GLU A 533 15.55 3.39 -11.11
N LEU A 534 15.39 4.23 -12.13
CA LEU A 534 16.48 4.76 -12.96
C LEU A 534 17.09 6.02 -12.32
N TYR A 535 17.44 5.93 -11.03
CA TYR A 535 17.88 7.08 -10.24
C TYR A 535 19.33 7.46 -10.60
N ASN A 536 19.54 8.68 -11.12
CA ASN A 536 20.85 9.19 -11.56
C ASN A 536 21.61 8.34 -12.61
N GLY A 537 20.97 7.36 -13.25
CA GLY A 537 21.60 6.49 -14.25
C GLY A 537 22.25 5.22 -13.69
N ASP A 538 22.11 4.94 -12.40
CA ASP A 538 22.56 3.70 -11.76
C ASP A 538 21.38 2.96 -11.12
N TYR A 539 21.35 1.63 -11.27
CA TYR A 539 20.28 0.78 -10.74
C TYR A 539 20.64 0.31 -9.33
N THR A 540 19.69 0.40 -8.40
CA THR A 540 19.88 0.16 -6.96
C THR A 540 19.84 -1.30 -6.51
N ASP A 541 19.19 -2.15 -7.31
CA ASP A 541 19.04 -3.59 -7.08
C ASP A 541 19.31 -4.35 -8.39
N VAL A 542 20.44 -5.05 -8.48
CA VAL A 542 20.84 -5.78 -9.70
C VAL A 542 21.52 -7.11 -9.42
N VAL A 543 21.31 -8.08 -10.30
CA VAL A 543 22.23 -9.23 -10.38
C VAL A 543 23.46 -8.81 -11.17
N LYS A 544 24.62 -8.89 -10.54
CA LYS A 544 25.93 -8.70 -11.16
C LYS A 544 26.53 -10.07 -11.49
N LEU A 545 26.98 -10.24 -12.73
CA LEU A 545 27.66 -11.44 -13.22
C LEU A 545 29.12 -11.09 -13.52
N THR A 546 30.06 -11.75 -12.85
CA THR A 546 31.50 -11.52 -12.99
C THR A 546 32.15 -12.63 -13.84
N PHE A 547 32.96 -12.27 -14.84
CA PHE A 547 33.66 -13.23 -15.71
C PHE A 547 35.15 -12.86 -15.91
N GLU A 548 36.04 -13.83 -15.92
CA GLU A 548 37.42 -13.64 -16.39
C GLU A 548 37.53 -13.82 -17.90
N LEU A 549 38.27 -12.93 -18.56
CA LEU A 549 38.62 -13.07 -19.97
C LEU A 549 39.76 -14.08 -20.17
N ILE A 550 39.59 -15.01 -21.09
CA ILE A 550 40.55 -16.09 -21.39
C ILE A 550 41.78 -15.54 -22.16
N ASP A 551 41.56 -14.85 -23.28
CA ASP A 551 42.63 -14.24 -24.07
C ASP A 551 42.79 -12.75 -23.73
N LYS A 552 43.64 -12.46 -22.74
CA LYS A 552 44.00 -11.09 -22.33
C LYS A 552 45.08 -10.46 -23.22
N ALA A 553 45.53 -11.15 -24.29
CA ALA A 553 46.57 -10.66 -25.20
C ALA A 553 46.02 -10.05 -26.49
N ASN A 554 44.74 -10.32 -26.83
CA ASN A 554 44.08 -9.80 -28.03
C ASN A 554 42.77 -9.08 -27.70
N ALA A 555 42.41 -8.05 -28.49
CA ALA A 555 41.14 -7.36 -28.33
C ALA A 555 39.98 -8.26 -28.79
N THR A 556 38.89 -8.30 -28.03
CA THR A 556 37.77 -9.22 -28.27
C THR A 556 36.44 -8.67 -27.76
N THR A 557 35.34 -9.14 -28.36
CA THR A 557 33.98 -8.84 -27.90
C THR A 557 33.43 -10.03 -27.15
N ALA A 558 33.20 -9.82 -25.86
CA ALA A 558 32.58 -10.76 -24.94
C ALA A 558 31.07 -10.50 -24.87
N SER A 559 30.27 -11.57 -24.85
CA SER A 559 28.81 -11.49 -24.94
C SER A 559 28.17 -12.38 -23.89
N VAL A 560 27.12 -11.87 -23.24
CA VAL A 560 26.25 -12.62 -22.30
C VAL A 560 24.80 -12.36 -22.70
N GLY A 561 23.97 -13.41 -22.76
CA GLY A 561 22.58 -13.31 -23.19
C GLY A 561 21.60 -14.02 -22.26
N LEU A 562 20.41 -13.44 -22.09
CA LEU A 562 19.30 -14.07 -21.39
C LEU A 562 18.77 -15.25 -22.23
N THR A 563 18.65 -16.44 -21.64
CA THR A 563 18.09 -17.62 -22.31
C THR A 563 16.80 -18.13 -21.67
N GLY A 564 16.53 -17.75 -20.43
CA GLY A 564 15.25 -17.92 -19.76
C GLY A 564 15.22 -17.18 -18.43
N SER A 565 14.03 -16.83 -17.96
CA SER A 565 13.83 -16.30 -16.62
C SER A 565 12.43 -16.64 -16.16
N ALA A 566 12.34 -17.23 -14.97
CA ALA A 566 11.12 -17.40 -14.21
C ALA A 566 11.21 -16.49 -12.98
N LEU A 567 10.28 -15.55 -12.89
CA LEU A 567 10.19 -14.61 -11.78
C LEU A 567 9.01 -15.03 -10.90
N THR A 568 9.26 -15.32 -9.62
CA THR A 568 8.15 -15.32 -8.66
C THR A 568 8.00 -13.89 -8.17
N THR A 569 6.98 -13.24 -8.68
CA THR A 569 6.60 -11.89 -8.25
C THR A 569 5.30 -11.98 -7.46
N LEU A 570 5.20 -11.17 -6.41
CA LEU A 570 3.96 -10.97 -5.67
C LEU A 570 3.08 -9.98 -6.45
N ASN A 571 2.78 -10.32 -7.70
CA ASN A 571 1.62 -9.80 -8.42
C ASN A 571 0.38 -10.33 -7.71
N LYS A 572 -0.01 -9.65 -6.62
CA LYS A 572 -1.24 -9.64 -5.80
C LYS A 572 -2.28 -10.76 -5.89
N HIS A 573 -2.57 -11.30 -7.08
CA HIS A 573 -3.62 -12.29 -7.30
C HIS A 573 -3.13 -13.55 -8.04
N LYS A 574 -1.93 -13.55 -8.64
CA LYS A 574 -1.42 -14.67 -9.45
C LYS A 574 0.10 -14.58 -9.64
N ALA A 575 0.83 -15.65 -9.31
CA ALA A 575 2.21 -15.81 -9.76
C ALA A 575 2.23 -16.00 -11.29
N ILE A 576 3.10 -15.27 -11.99
CA ILE A 576 3.22 -15.31 -13.45
C ILE A 576 4.67 -15.62 -13.82
N ASP A 577 4.91 -16.78 -14.44
CA ASP A 577 6.20 -17.10 -15.07
C ASP A 577 6.41 -16.25 -16.34
N SER A 578 6.78 -14.98 -16.15
CA SER A 578 7.07 -14.02 -17.21
C SER A 578 8.35 -14.40 -17.97
N MET A 579 8.24 -15.27 -18.96
CA MET A 579 9.34 -15.67 -19.86
C MET A 579 9.81 -14.49 -20.71
N ILE A 580 10.79 -13.73 -20.19
CA ILE A 580 11.39 -12.58 -20.87
C ILE A 580 12.11 -13.01 -22.15
N THR A 581 11.98 -12.20 -23.20
CA THR A 581 12.62 -12.44 -24.50
C THR A 581 14.14 -12.35 -24.42
N VAL A 582 14.84 -13.13 -25.25
CA VAL A 582 16.32 -13.13 -25.35
C VAL A 582 16.85 -11.71 -25.60
N VAL A 583 17.60 -11.19 -24.63
CA VAL A 583 18.39 -9.95 -24.73
C VAL A 583 19.86 -10.30 -24.49
N SER A 584 20.74 -9.86 -25.38
CA SER A 584 22.20 -9.98 -25.23
C SER A 584 22.86 -8.65 -24.95
N ALA A 585 23.84 -8.64 -24.06
CA ALA A 585 24.74 -7.52 -23.85
C ALA A 585 26.16 -7.89 -24.30
N ASP A 586 26.80 -6.96 -25.01
CA ASP A 586 28.16 -7.08 -25.51
C ASP A 586 29.08 -6.11 -24.76
N LYS A 587 30.29 -6.55 -24.43
CA LYS A 587 31.38 -5.71 -23.91
C LYS A 587 32.65 -5.98 -24.70
N THR A 588 33.16 -4.95 -25.39
CA THR A 588 34.42 -5.03 -26.14
C THR A 588 35.57 -4.65 -25.22
N VAL A 589 36.54 -5.55 -25.08
CA VAL A 589 37.74 -5.37 -24.25
C VAL A 589 38.93 -5.18 -25.18
N GLY A 590 39.63 -4.06 -25.01
CA GLY A 590 40.87 -3.76 -25.72
C GLY A 590 42.11 -4.17 -24.93
N VAL A 591 43.23 -4.32 -25.63
CA VAL A 591 44.52 -4.68 -25.03
C VAL A 591 45.07 -3.46 -24.29
N PRO A 592 45.27 -3.52 -22.95
CA PRO A 592 45.65 -2.36 -22.16
C PRO A 592 47.13 -1.99 -22.30
N VAL A 593 47.44 -0.71 -22.05
CA VAL A 593 48.82 -0.23 -21.97
C VAL A 593 49.47 -0.73 -20.68
N THR A 594 50.55 -1.48 -20.80
CA THR A 594 51.34 -1.98 -19.66
C THR A 594 52.60 -1.17 -19.39
N LYS A 595 53.12 -0.45 -20.40
CA LYS A 595 54.33 0.36 -20.27
C LYS A 595 54.36 1.53 -21.25
N VAL A 596 54.88 2.67 -20.80
CA VAL A 596 55.32 3.78 -21.65
C VAL A 596 56.82 4.00 -21.42
N THR A 597 57.58 4.31 -22.47
CA THR A 597 59.00 4.67 -22.38
C THR A 597 59.32 5.89 -23.24
N LEU A 598 60.15 6.79 -22.74
CA LEU A 598 60.75 7.87 -23.53
C LEU A 598 62.06 7.44 -24.19
N ASP A 599 62.38 8.07 -25.32
CA ASP A 599 63.70 8.01 -25.96
C ASP A 599 64.81 8.67 -25.12
N HIS A 600 64.48 9.67 -24.30
CA HIS A 600 65.39 10.33 -23.35
C HIS A 600 64.77 10.43 -21.96
N SER A 601 65.54 10.09 -20.92
CA SER A 601 65.16 10.29 -19.50
C SER A 601 65.61 11.64 -18.93
N SER A 602 66.41 12.40 -19.68
CA SER A 602 66.75 13.79 -19.36
C SER A 602 67.24 14.53 -20.60
N LEU A 603 67.08 15.85 -20.62
CA LEU A 603 67.55 16.74 -21.69
C LEU A 603 68.21 17.98 -21.08
N SER A 604 69.32 18.42 -21.69
CA SER A 604 69.97 19.69 -21.33
C SER A 604 69.85 20.67 -22.50
N LEU A 605 69.04 21.71 -22.31
CA LEU A 605 68.67 22.68 -23.34
C LEU A 605 69.24 24.06 -23.02
N ARG A 606 69.34 24.91 -24.03
CA ARG A 606 69.56 26.36 -23.85
C ARG A 606 68.23 27.10 -23.98
N ILE A 607 68.09 28.23 -23.29
CA ILE A 607 66.90 29.10 -23.43
C ILE A 607 66.60 29.38 -24.92
N ASN A 608 65.33 29.33 -25.29
CA ASN A 608 64.82 29.42 -26.67
C ASN A 608 65.32 28.31 -27.61
N LYS A 609 65.58 27.11 -27.08
CA LYS A 609 65.79 25.88 -27.86
C LYS A 609 64.74 24.83 -27.52
N THR A 610 64.47 24.00 -28.52
CA THR A 610 63.50 22.91 -28.47
C THR A 610 64.20 21.56 -28.61
N SER A 611 63.53 20.50 -28.17
CA SER A 611 63.93 19.12 -28.43
C SER A 611 62.69 18.22 -28.36
N GLN A 612 62.59 17.29 -29.29
CA GLN A 612 61.53 16.29 -29.30
C GLN A 612 61.79 15.25 -28.21
N LEU A 613 60.75 14.87 -27.47
CA LEU A 613 60.69 13.60 -26.75
C LEU A 613 59.76 12.66 -27.53
N THR A 614 60.12 11.38 -27.59
CA THR A 614 59.35 10.34 -28.30
C THR A 614 58.87 9.30 -27.29
N ALA A 615 57.55 9.17 -27.14
CA ALA A 615 56.95 8.16 -26.28
C ALA A 615 56.58 6.88 -27.06
N THR A 616 57.10 5.75 -26.62
CA THR A 616 56.72 4.41 -27.12
C THR A 616 55.77 3.75 -26.13
N VAL A 617 54.66 3.21 -26.63
CA VAL A 617 53.58 2.57 -25.84
C VAL A 617 53.58 1.07 -26.11
N LEU A 618 53.56 0.26 -25.04
CA LEU A 618 53.62 -1.20 -25.08
C LEU A 618 52.45 -1.85 -24.32
N PRO A 619 51.96 -3.04 -24.72
CA PRO A 619 52.43 -3.85 -25.86
C PRO A 619 52.10 -3.22 -27.22
N ASP A 620 52.73 -3.71 -28.29
CA ASP A 620 52.63 -3.08 -29.60
C ASP A 620 51.25 -3.25 -30.29
N ASN A 621 50.39 -4.11 -29.74
CA ASN A 621 48.98 -4.27 -30.10
C ASN A 621 48.01 -3.58 -29.10
N ALA A 622 48.51 -2.78 -28.15
CA ALA A 622 47.67 -2.01 -27.22
C ALA A 622 46.65 -1.16 -27.99
N THR A 623 45.38 -1.23 -27.61
CA THR A 623 44.26 -0.75 -28.45
C THR A 623 44.10 0.77 -28.41
N ASN A 624 44.45 1.42 -27.29
CA ASN A 624 44.61 2.88 -27.22
C ASN A 624 46.07 3.26 -26.90
N LYS A 625 46.78 3.82 -27.89
CA LYS A 625 48.17 4.31 -27.72
C LYS A 625 48.29 5.83 -27.50
N THR A 626 47.21 6.52 -27.12
CA THR A 626 47.23 7.98 -26.91
C THR A 626 48.07 8.35 -25.68
N VAL A 627 48.97 9.33 -25.84
CA VAL A 627 49.84 9.86 -24.78
C VAL A 627 49.54 11.34 -24.55
N VAL A 628 49.39 11.72 -23.29
CA VAL A 628 49.23 13.11 -22.82
C VAL A 628 50.53 13.59 -22.19
N TRP A 629 50.91 14.83 -22.50
CA TRP A 629 52.17 15.45 -22.04
C TRP A 629 51.89 16.59 -21.06
N THR A 630 52.69 16.68 -20.00
CA THR A 630 52.63 17.78 -19.01
C THR A 630 54.03 18.22 -18.58
N SER A 631 54.14 19.43 -18.01
CA SER A 631 55.37 19.96 -17.41
C SER A 631 55.15 20.34 -15.96
N SER A 632 56.06 19.96 -15.06
CA SER A 632 56.03 20.38 -13.65
C SER A 632 56.35 21.87 -13.45
N ASN A 633 56.95 22.54 -14.43
CA ASN A 633 57.13 23.99 -14.41
C ASN A 633 57.17 24.60 -15.83
N PRO A 634 56.01 24.99 -16.39
CA PRO A 634 55.91 25.65 -17.70
C PRO A 634 56.73 26.94 -17.85
N ALA A 635 57.04 27.64 -16.76
CA ALA A 635 57.87 28.85 -16.82
C ALA A 635 59.37 28.56 -16.99
N ILE A 636 59.80 27.31 -16.77
CA ILE A 636 61.16 26.82 -17.04
C ILE A 636 61.21 26.09 -18.38
N ALA A 637 60.30 25.14 -18.61
CA ALA A 637 60.15 24.47 -19.90
C ALA A 637 58.69 24.05 -20.15
N THR A 638 58.18 24.31 -21.35
CA THR A 638 56.87 23.81 -21.83
C THR A 638 57.04 22.54 -22.65
N VAL A 639 55.94 21.82 -22.88
CA VAL A 639 55.81 20.71 -23.83
C VAL A 639 54.48 20.84 -24.55
N ASP A 640 54.41 20.45 -25.83
CA ASP A 640 53.16 20.41 -26.59
C ASP A 640 52.54 19.01 -26.66
N SER A 641 51.40 18.87 -27.34
CA SER A 641 50.68 17.60 -27.50
C SER A 641 51.43 16.54 -28.31
N THR A 642 52.54 16.90 -28.97
CA THR A 642 53.40 15.97 -29.72
C THR A 642 54.62 15.51 -28.91
N GLY A 643 54.90 16.13 -27.76
CA GLY A 643 56.11 15.89 -26.97
C GLY A 643 57.27 16.83 -27.29
N LEU A 644 57.04 17.93 -28.03
CA LEU A 644 58.08 18.91 -28.32
C LEU A 644 58.33 19.82 -27.10
N VAL A 645 59.45 19.60 -26.42
CA VAL A 645 59.87 20.41 -25.26
C VAL A 645 60.47 21.73 -25.72
N THR A 646 60.08 22.85 -25.10
CA THR A 646 60.65 24.19 -25.34
C THR A 646 61.22 24.78 -24.05
N ALA A 647 62.50 25.17 -24.08
CA ALA A 647 63.19 25.76 -22.93
C ALA A 647 62.91 27.28 -22.81
N VAL A 648 62.28 27.70 -21.71
CA VAL A 648 61.78 29.07 -21.47
C VAL A 648 62.72 29.87 -20.57
N ALA A 649 63.11 29.35 -19.41
CA ALA A 649 63.95 30.06 -18.45
C ALA A 649 64.93 29.12 -17.74
N ARG A 650 66.04 29.66 -17.21
CA ARG A 650 67.07 28.88 -16.50
C ARG A 650 66.47 28.19 -15.26
N GLY A 651 66.62 26.88 -15.18
CA GLY A 651 66.16 26.07 -14.05
C GLY A 651 66.03 24.59 -14.42
N THR A 652 65.26 23.84 -13.64
CA THR A 652 64.89 22.45 -13.90
C THR A 652 63.38 22.27 -13.90
N ALA A 653 62.87 21.51 -14.86
CA ALA A 653 61.47 21.08 -14.93
C ALA A 653 61.41 19.61 -15.37
N THR A 654 60.40 18.88 -14.94
CA THR A 654 60.18 17.47 -15.33
C THR A 654 59.02 17.42 -16.32
N ILE A 655 59.23 16.78 -17.46
CA ILE A 655 58.19 16.51 -18.45
C ILE A 655 57.67 15.10 -18.23
N THR A 656 56.35 14.96 -18.13
CA THR A 656 55.69 13.67 -17.91
C THR A 656 54.85 13.29 -19.12
N ALA A 657 55.05 12.08 -19.62
CA ALA A 657 54.22 11.44 -20.62
C ALA A 657 53.35 10.35 -19.95
N THR A 658 52.04 10.42 -20.14
CA THR A 658 51.06 9.52 -19.51
C THR A 658 50.17 8.88 -20.58
N ALA A 659 50.02 7.56 -20.58
CA ALA A 659 49.06 6.88 -21.44
C ALA A 659 47.63 7.02 -20.89
N VAL A 660 46.67 7.36 -21.75
CA VAL A 660 45.30 7.75 -21.34
C VAL A 660 44.57 6.61 -20.62
N ASN A 661 44.54 5.41 -21.21
CA ASN A 661 43.79 4.26 -20.70
C ASN A 661 44.67 3.29 -19.89
N GLY A 662 45.29 3.80 -18.81
CA GLY A 662 46.03 2.94 -17.89
C GLY A 662 46.79 3.64 -16.76
N GLY A 663 46.90 4.97 -16.77
CA GLY A 663 47.61 5.74 -15.74
C GLY A 663 49.14 5.55 -15.74
N VAL A 664 49.67 4.68 -16.60
CA VAL A 664 51.10 4.41 -16.74
C VAL A 664 51.79 5.64 -17.30
N LEU A 665 52.77 6.15 -16.55
CA LEU A 665 53.52 7.36 -16.88
C LEU A 665 55.03 7.11 -16.90
N THR A 666 55.74 8.03 -17.54
CA THR A 666 57.20 8.08 -17.61
C THR A 666 57.66 9.54 -17.71
N THR A 667 58.87 9.85 -17.26
CA THR A 667 59.34 11.22 -17.05
C THR A 667 60.71 11.48 -17.68
N SER A 668 60.93 12.73 -18.11
CA SER A 668 62.23 13.25 -18.53
C SER A 668 62.57 14.56 -17.81
N ASP A 669 63.72 14.62 -17.18
CA ASP A 669 64.20 15.82 -16.48
C ASP A 669 64.89 16.80 -17.42
N ILE A 670 64.35 18.02 -17.51
CA ILE A 670 64.82 19.09 -18.40
C ILE A 670 65.64 20.08 -17.59
N THR A 671 66.94 20.19 -17.91
CA THR A 671 67.82 21.23 -17.36
C THR A 671 67.97 22.35 -18.38
N VAL A 672 67.53 23.56 -18.05
CA VAL A 672 67.63 24.74 -18.93
C VAL A 672 68.82 25.61 -18.52
N THR A 673 69.74 25.79 -19.46
CA THR A 673 70.99 26.53 -19.31
C THR A 673 70.95 27.88 -20.04
N GLN A 674 71.69 28.86 -19.52
CA GLN A 674 71.72 30.21 -20.09
C GLN A 674 72.71 30.30 -21.26
N THR A 675 72.34 31.01 -22.33
CA THR A 675 73.23 31.29 -23.44
C THR A 675 74.34 32.27 -23.02
N THR A 676 75.59 31.81 -23.04
CA THR A 676 76.77 32.66 -22.83
C THR A 676 76.93 33.64 -23.99
N SER A 677 76.58 34.91 -23.78
CA SER A 677 76.77 35.97 -24.77
C SER A 677 78.17 36.57 -24.65
N THR A 678 79.04 36.29 -25.61
CA THR A 678 80.36 36.92 -25.74
C THR A 678 80.31 38.08 -26.73
N THR A 679 80.50 39.32 -26.25
CA THR A 679 80.66 40.49 -27.13
C THR A 679 81.72 41.43 -26.55
N GLY A 680 82.69 41.84 -27.39
CA GLY A 680 83.74 42.80 -27.05
C GLY A 680 83.37 44.25 -27.39
N THR A 681 84.16 45.20 -26.88
CA THR A 681 83.83 46.63 -26.82
C THR A 681 84.18 47.44 -28.07
N SER A 682 83.27 48.32 -28.52
CA SER A 682 83.54 49.54 -29.32
C SER A 682 82.26 50.42 -29.30
N SER A 683 82.21 51.57 -28.62
CA SER A 683 82.69 52.93 -29.01
C SER A 683 81.79 53.64 -30.06
N GLY A 684 81.27 54.85 -29.75
CA GLY A 684 80.69 55.75 -30.78
C GLY A 684 79.48 56.65 -30.44
N SER A 685 79.68 57.73 -29.67
CA SER A 685 79.13 59.10 -29.87
C SER A 685 77.63 59.44 -30.18
N THR A 686 77.08 60.41 -29.40
CA THR A 686 76.11 61.51 -29.75
C THR A 686 74.69 61.23 -30.31
N GLY A 687 73.64 61.94 -29.82
CA GLY A 687 72.32 61.89 -30.52
C GLY A 687 71.01 62.59 -30.04
N THR A 688 70.96 63.47 -29.02
CA THR A 688 70.03 64.64 -28.90
C THR A 688 68.47 64.53 -29.12
N THR A 689 67.65 64.83 -28.08
CA THR A 689 66.25 65.41 -28.10
C THR A 689 65.04 64.57 -28.64
N THR A 690 63.73 64.80 -28.33
CA THR A 690 62.94 65.74 -27.44
C THR A 690 61.49 65.21 -27.18
N ASN A 691 60.85 65.63 -26.06
CA ASN A 691 59.38 65.85 -25.80
C ASN A 691 58.31 64.77 -26.20
N THR A 692 57.07 64.72 -25.66
CA THR A 692 56.23 65.54 -24.72
C THR A 692 55.26 64.54 -24.01
N ASP A 693 54.87 64.70 -22.72
CA ASP A 693 53.64 65.39 -22.21
C ASP A 693 52.29 64.67 -22.60
N THR A 694 51.17 64.61 -21.85
CA THR A 694 50.61 65.50 -20.80
C THR A 694 49.58 64.78 -19.87
N THR A 695 49.59 65.03 -18.53
CA THR A 695 48.43 65.04 -17.54
C THR A 695 47.50 63.80 -17.30
N THR A 696 46.77 63.58 -16.17
CA THR A 696 46.62 64.22 -14.81
C THR A 696 45.93 63.29 -13.76
N ASN A 697 46.22 63.51 -12.45
CA ASN A 697 45.37 63.51 -11.20
C ASN A 697 43.92 62.91 -11.18
N THR A 698 43.31 62.40 -10.07
CA THR A 698 43.46 62.53 -8.57
C THR A 698 42.62 61.40 -7.85
N ASP A 699 42.51 61.13 -6.53
CA ASP A 699 43.10 61.59 -5.22
C ASP A 699 42.91 60.51 -4.07
N THR A 700 43.25 60.86 -2.82
CA THR A 700 42.81 60.42 -1.45
C THR A 700 41.82 59.24 -1.24
N ALA A 701 42.04 58.23 -0.36
CA ALA A 701 42.21 58.13 1.14
C ALA A 701 40.87 57.87 1.90
N THR A 702 40.73 57.22 3.08
CA THR A 702 41.59 56.85 4.25
C THR A 702 41.28 55.40 4.77
N ASN A 703 42.20 54.64 5.42
CA ASN A 703 42.52 54.52 6.88
C ASN A 703 41.28 54.34 7.82
N THR A 704 41.16 53.46 8.84
CA THR A 704 42.08 52.80 9.85
C THR A 704 41.59 51.37 10.24
N ASP A 705 42.40 50.37 10.64
CA ASP A 705 42.97 50.02 12.00
C ASP A 705 41.92 49.59 13.08
N THR A 706 42.09 48.62 14.01
CA THR A 706 43.25 47.83 14.55
C THR A 706 42.85 46.41 15.07
N THR A 707 43.80 45.68 15.69
CA THR A 707 43.81 44.31 16.32
C THR A 707 42.92 44.13 17.59
N THR A 708 42.78 42.99 18.33
CA THR A 708 43.74 41.91 18.74
C THR A 708 43.05 40.66 19.36
N ASN A 709 43.78 39.54 19.49
CA ASN A 709 43.51 38.29 20.27
C ASN A 709 43.89 38.50 21.79
N PRO A 710 43.88 37.53 22.78
CA PRO A 710 43.55 36.09 22.75
C PRO A 710 42.85 35.42 24.01
N ASP A 711 42.44 34.15 23.83
CA ASP A 711 42.50 32.97 24.77
C ASP A 711 41.71 32.87 26.12
N THR A 712 41.49 31.59 26.52
CA THR A 712 41.33 30.97 27.86
C THR A 712 39.99 30.35 28.31
N THR A 713 39.98 29.00 28.36
CA THR A 713 39.48 28.08 29.44
C THR A 713 38.05 28.16 30.06
N GLY A 714 37.52 27.01 30.52
CA GLY A 714 36.68 26.96 31.74
C GLY A 714 35.58 25.90 31.84
N ASN A 715 35.85 24.77 32.50
CA ASN A 715 34.93 23.62 32.69
C ASN A 715 33.98 23.73 33.91
N SER A 716 32.82 23.05 33.84
CA SER A 716 31.98 22.52 34.94
C SER A 716 31.02 23.45 35.73
N GLY A 717 29.83 22.91 36.06
CA GLY A 717 28.80 23.52 36.92
C GLY A 717 27.55 22.64 37.10
N ASN A 718 27.52 21.77 38.11
CA ASN A 718 26.48 20.74 38.38
C ASN A 718 25.29 21.26 39.25
N THR A 719 24.24 20.41 39.35
CA THR A 719 23.14 20.27 40.37
C THR A 719 21.71 20.73 40.00
N ASP A 720 20.60 20.16 40.53
CA ASP A 720 20.22 18.83 41.11
C ASP A 720 18.69 18.87 41.48
N VAL A 721 18.14 17.81 42.13
CA VAL A 721 16.98 17.79 43.07
C VAL A 721 15.58 17.36 42.54
N SER A 722 15.47 16.06 42.19
CA SER A 722 14.69 15.02 42.89
C SER A 722 13.14 15.03 43.09
N GLN A 723 12.62 13.80 43.36
CA GLN A 723 11.35 13.38 44.00
C GLN A 723 10.05 13.42 43.18
N SER A 724 8.98 12.65 43.51
CA SER A 724 8.80 11.32 44.16
C SER A 724 7.28 11.09 44.37
N GLY A 725 6.70 9.93 44.02
CA GLY A 725 5.31 9.62 44.35
C GLY A 725 4.77 8.34 43.69
N ASN A 726 3.95 7.56 44.40
CA ASN A 726 3.47 6.24 43.98
C ASN A 726 2.01 6.00 44.42
N SER A 727 1.14 5.45 43.56
CA SER A 727 0.21 4.32 43.84
C SER A 727 -0.98 4.23 42.86
N ASN A 728 -1.18 3.03 42.29
CA ASN A 728 -2.42 2.41 41.79
C ASN A 728 -3.66 3.25 41.40
N SER A 729 -4.13 3.02 40.17
CA SER A 729 -5.51 2.54 39.95
C SER A 729 -5.55 1.60 38.74
N SER A 730 -6.36 0.55 38.80
CA SER A 730 -6.46 -0.50 37.77
C SER A 730 -7.62 -0.24 36.80
N ASN A 731 -7.39 -0.40 35.51
CA ASN A 731 -8.47 -0.73 34.56
C ASN A 731 -7.94 -1.68 33.47
N SER A 732 -8.84 -2.46 32.85
CA SER A 732 -8.53 -3.45 31.80
C SER A 732 -9.09 -3.00 30.45
N GLY A 733 -8.32 -3.17 29.38
CA GLY A 733 -8.73 -2.85 28.01
C GLY A 733 -7.54 -2.85 27.05
N SER A 734 -7.62 -3.64 25.98
CA SER A 734 -6.56 -3.86 24.98
C SER A 734 -5.97 -2.55 24.43
N GLY A 735 -4.64 -2.47 24.38
CA GLY A 735 -3.91 -1.26 23.99
C GLY A 735 -3.55 -1.21 22.51
N THR A 736 -3.79 -0.08 21.88
CA THR A 736 -3.16 0.29 20.60
C THR A 736 -1.75 0.80 20.87
N GLY A 737 -0.91 -0.08 21.41
CA GLY A 737 0.48 0.22 21.69
C GLY A 737 1.25 0.41 20.39
N THR A 738 1.86 1.59 20.24
CA THR A 738 3.12 1.73 19.49
C THR A 738 4.12 0.68 19.98
N ALA A 739 5.11 0.34 19.15
CA ALA A 739 6.19 -0.57 19.57
C ALA A 739 6.83 -0.03 20.87
N LYS A 740 6.62 -0.75 21.98
CA LYS A 740 7.04 -0.32 23.32
C LYS A 740 8.56 -0.47 23.46
N SER A 741 9.32 0.47 22.89
CA SER A 741 10.77 0.48 22.92
C SER A 741 11.30 0.65 24.34
N PHE A 742 11.77 -0.45 24.93
CA PHE A 742 12.28 -0.46 26.29
C PHE A 742 13.73 0.04 26.35
N SER A 743 14.02 0.92 27.32
CA SER A 743 15.32 1.62 27.43
C SER A 743 16.52 0.71 27.73
N ASP A 744 16.28 -0.54 28.14
CA ASP A 744 17.28 -1.58 28.37
C ASP A 744 17.39 -2.60 27.23
N ILE A 745 16.77 -2.32 26.08
CA ILE A 745 16.94 -3.03 24.80
C ILE A 745 17.70 -2.10 23.84
N PRO A 746 19.01 -2.30 23.64
CA PRO A 746 19.76 -1.56 22.64
C PRO A 746 19.33 -1.93 21.21
N SER A 747 19.41 -0.97 20.28
CA SER A 747 19.18 -1.27 18.87
C SER A 747 20.19 -2.28 18.32
N GLY A 748 19.71 -3.25 17.55
CA GLY A 748 20.48 -4.42 17.11
C GLY A 748 20.60 -5.53 18.17
N TYR A 749 19.79 -5.49 19.24
CA TYR A 749 19.73 -6.60 20.20
C TYR A 749 18.99 -7.79 19.57
N TRP A 750 19.55 -8.99 19.70
CA TRP A 750 19.10 -10.20 18.98
C TRP A 750 17.63 -10.61 19.16
N ALA A 751 16.95 -10.11 20.20
CA ALA A 751 15.53 -10.34 20.47
C ALA A 751 14.70 -9.03 20.47
N GLU A 752 15.26 -7.91 20.03
CA GLU A 752 14.59 -6.59 19.97
C GLU A 752 13.27 -6.67 19.19
N GLU A 753 13.31 -7.27 18.00
CA GLU A 753 12.13 -7.45 17.16
C GLU A 753 11.05 -8.30 17.88
N ALA A 754 11.42 -9.46 18.41
CA ALA A 754 10.48 -10.33 19.13
C ALA A 754 9.86 -9.65 20.37
N ILE A 755 10.65 -8.87 21.10
CA ILE A 755 10.17 -8.11 22.27
C ILE A 755 9.20 -7.01 21.83
N ASN A 756 9.55 -6.24 20.81
CA ASN A 756 8.72 -5.15 20.28
C ASN A 756 7.41 -5.69 19.67
N TYR A 757 7.50 -6.72 18.82
CA TYR A 757 6.38 -7.38 18.15
C TYR A 757 5.34 -7.91 19.13
N LEU A 758 5.79 -8.60 20.19
CA LEU A 758 4.90 -9.18 21.20
C LEU A 758 4.39 -8.14 22.20
N SER A 759 5.11 -7.03 22.44
CA SER A 759 4.64 -5.97 23.34
C SER A 759 3.65 -4.99 22.70
N ALA A 760 3.72 -4.77 21.39
CA ALA A 760 2.70 -4.05 20.61
C ALA A 760 1.36 -4.82 20.49
N ARG A 761 1.36 -6.11 20.85
CA ARG A 761 0.22 -7.03 20.88
C ARG A 761 -0.26 -7.38 22.29
N ASP A 762 0.28 -6.73 23.33
CA ASP A 762 0.04 -7.00 24.77
C ASP A 762 0.28 -8.46 25.22
N ILE A 763 0.94 -9.30 24.41
CA ILE A 763 1.27 -10.70 24.71
C ILE A 763 2.27 -10.75 25.88
N LEU A 764 3.25 -9.85 25.86
CA LEU A 764 4.15 -9.55 26.96
C LEU A 764 4.15 -8.05 27.27
N ASN A 765 4.51 -7.71 28.50
CA ASN A 765 4.76 -6.34 28.94
C ASN A 765 6.11 -6.27 29.63
N GLY A 766 6.69 -5.07 29.69
CA GLY A 766 7.87 -4.78 30.51
C GLY A 766 7.59 -4.97 32.00
N THR A 767 8.63 -4.87 32.83
CA THR A 767 8.47 -4.73 34.29
C THR A 767 8.33 -3.28 34.73
N SER A 768 8.52 -2.34 33.80
CA SER A 768 7.94 -0.99 33.80
C SER A 768 7.50 -0.61 32.38
N ASP A 769 6.90 0.57 32.19
CA ASP A 769 6.59 1.12 30.86
C ASP A 769 7.85 1.35 29.99
N THR A 770 9.03 1.40 30.60
CA THR A 770 10.31 1.73 29.93
C THR A 770 11.41 0.68 30.15
N THR A 771 11.13 -0.44 30.81
CA THR A 771 12.13 -1.47 31.16
C THR A 771 11.58 -2.88 30.91
N PHE A 772 12.30 -3.69 30.14
CA PHE A 772 11.91 -5.07 29.83
C PHE A 772 12.58 -6.13 30.71
N GLU A 773 13.79 -5.88 31.23
CA GLU A 773 14.70 -6.85 31.83
C GLU A 773 15.02 -8.06 30.93
N PRO A 774 15.69 -7.88 29.77
CA PRO A 774 15.92 -8.94 28.78
C PRO A 774 16.60 -10.20 29.34
N LYS A 775 17.41 -10.04 30.38
CA LYS A 775 18.20 -11.10 31.01
C LYS A 775 17.57 -11.69 32.28
N ARG A 776 16.43 -11.17 32.77
CA ARG A 776 15.74 -11.74 33.94
C ARG A 776 15.15 -13.11 33.56
N SER A 777 15.27 -14.07 34.47
CA SER A 777 14.66 -15.39 34.34
C SER A 777 13.13 -15.35 34.40
N VAL A 778 12.48 -16.22 33.63
CA VAL A 778 11.02 -16.31 33.50
C VAL A 778 10.46 -17.42 34.38
N THR A 779 9.34 -17.16 35.06
CA THR A 779 8.58 -18.18 35.80
C THR A 779 7.67 -18.99 34.87
N ARG A 780 7.36 -20.24 35.24
CA ARG A 780 6.45 -21.12 34.48
C ARG A 780 5.06 -20.50 34.32
N ALA A 781 4.59 -19.72 35.30
CA ALA A 781 3.38 -18.92 35.19
C ALA A 781 3.48 -17.78 34.16
N GLU A 782 4.56 -16.99 34.16
CA GLU A 782 4.79 -15.93 33.16
C GLU A 782 4.81 -16.50 31.74
N PHE A 783 5.56 -17.57 31.48
CA PHE A 783 5.64 -18.17 30.15
C PHE A 783 4.29 -18.77 29.70
N THR A 784 3.55 -19.41 30.61
CA THR A 784 2.20 -19.91 30.34
C THR A 784 1.24 -18.77 29.96
N ALA A 785 1.27 -17.66 30.70
CA ALA A 785 0.45 -16.49 30.40
C ALA A 785 0.84 -15.81 29.08
N MET A 786 2.13 -15.84 28.70
CA MET A 786 2.56 -15.35 27.39
C MET A 786 2.03 -16.25 26.25
N ILE A 787 2.07 -17.58 26.37
CA ILE A 787 1.46 -18.48 25.37
C ILE A 787 -0.05 -18.28 25.28
N VAL A 788 -0.76 -18.18 26.40
CA VAL A 788 -2.22 -17.97 26.41
C VAL A 788 -2.64 -16.68 25.73
N ARG A 789 -1.88 -15.58 25.90
CA ARG A 789 -2.14 -14.34 25.17
C ARG A 789 -1.77 -14.44 23.69
N ALA A 790 -0.66 -15.12 23.36
CA ALA A 790 -0.25 -15.34 21.97
C ALA A 790 -1.29 -16.13 21.16
N LEU A 791 -1.90 -17.14 21.79
CA LEU A 791 -2.93 -18.00 21.20
C LEU A 791 -4.37 -17.55 21.48
N GLN A 792 -4.55 -16.44 22.22
CA GLN A 792 -5.84 -15.89 22.64
C GLN A 792 -6.81 -16.91 23.27
N LEU A 793 -6.31 -17.86 24.06
CA LEU A 793 -7.13 -18.97 24.58
C LEU A 793 -8.16 -18.48 25.62
N THR A 794 -9.44 -18.65 25.30
CA THR A 794 -10.58 -18.21 26.13
C THR A 794 -11.22 -19.33 26.95
N ASP A 795 -11.01 -20.60 26.61
CA ASP A 795 -11.62 -21.74 27.30
C ASP A 795 -11.14 -21.86 28.76
N GLN A 796 -12.09 -21.99 29.70
CA GLN A 796 -11.82 -22.09 31.14
C GLN A 796 -12.44 -23.38 31.70
N GLY A 797 -11.64 -24.16 32.43
CA GLY A 797 -12.05 -25.48 32.94
C GLY A 797 -11.53 -25.84 34.33
N SER A 798 -11.80 -27.07 34.76
CA SER A 798 -11.54 -27.55 36.13
C SER A 798 -10.12 -28.09 36.35
N ALA A 799 -9.09 -27.40 35.85
CA ALA A 799 -7.68 -27.78 36.00
C ALA A 799 -7.09 -27.31 37.35
N SER A 800 -7.52 -27.94 38.45
CA SER A 800 -7.15 -27.52 39.82
C SER A 800 -5.85 -28.13 40.32
N PHE A 801 -4.73 -27.41 40.18
CA PHE A 801 -3.49 -27.72 40.90
C PHE A 801 -3.50 -27.11 42.31
N ASN A 802 -2.93 -27.81 43.30
CA ASN A 802 -2.97 -27.38 44.71
C ASN A 802 -2.17 -26.09 45.00
N ASP A 803 -1.24 -25.74 44.12
CA ASP A 803 -0.37 -24.56 44.23
C ASP A 803 -0.78 -23.40 43.31
N VAL A 804 -1.87 -23.54 42.55
CA VAL A 804 -2.48 -22.47 41.76
C VAL A 804 -3.67 -21.91 42.53
N ASN A 805 -3.45 -20.78 43.22
CA ASN A 805 -4.52 -20.05 43.88
C ASN A 805 -5.47 -19.46 42.81
N ALA A 806 -6.78 -19.73 42.92
CA ALA A 806 -7.80 -19.26 41.98
C ALA A 806 -7.94 -17.73 41.88
N SER A 807 -7.36 -16.95 42.80
CA SER A 807 -7.28 -15.48 42.69
C SER A 807 -5.91 -14.95 42.23
N ALA A 808 -5.00 -15.82 41.81
CA ALA A 808 -3.72 -15.40 41.23
C ALA A 808 -3.91 -14.95 39.77
N TRP A 809 -3.17 -13.91 39.35
CA TRP A 809 -3.26 -13.30 38.02
C TRP A 809 -3.00 -14.27 36.84
N TYR A 810 -2.40 -15.43 37.11
CA TYR A 810 -2.11 -16.48 36.13
C TYR A 810 -3.10 -17.66 36.17
N ALA A 811 -4.08 -17.70 37.09
CA ALA A 811 -4.93 -18.87 37.30
C ALA A 811 -5.70 -19.28 36.04
N ASP A 812 -6.38 -18.32 35.41
CA ASP A 812 -7.16 -18.51 34.18
C ASP A 812 -6.28 -18.92 32.99
N ALA A 813 -5.04 -18.41 32.94
CA ALA A 813 -4.06 -18.79 31.92
C ALA A 813 -3.56 -20.22 32.13
N VAL A 814 -3.29 -20.64 33.37
CA VAL A 814 -2.92 -22.03 33.66
C VAL A 814 -4.07 -22.97 33.35
N SER A 815 -5.32 -22.59 33.61
CA SER A 815 -6.49 -23.38 33.25
C SER A 815 -6.64 -23.55 31.74
N ALA A 816 -6.66 -22.45 30.98
CA ALA A 816 -6.78 -22.47 29.52
C ALA A 816 -5.67 -23.30 28.86
N ALA A 817 -4.42 -23.10 29.28
CA ALA A 817 -3.28 -23.83 28.72
C ALA A 817 -3.30 -25.33 29.03
N VAL A 818 -3.95 -25.77 30.13
CA VAL A 818 -4.16 -27.19 30.43
C VAL A 818 -5.31 -27.76 29.59
N GLN A 819 -6.42 -27.04 29.41
CA GLN A 819 -7.54 -27.52 28.57
C GLN A 819 -7.10 -27.64 27.10
N ALA A 820 -6.27 -26.73 26.60
CA ALA A 820 -5.64 -26.81 25.29
C ALA A 820 -4.56 -27.91 25.17
N GLY A 821 -4.25 -28.66 26.24
CA GLY A 821 -3.22 -29.72 26.26
C GLY A 821 -1.77 -29.22 26.21
N ILE A 822 -1.56 -27.91 26.09
CA ILE A 822 -0.25 -27.25 25.99
C ILE A 822 0.55 -27.45 27.28
N VAL A 823 -0.10 -27.22 28.42
CA VAL A 823 0.50 -27.29 29.75
C VAL A 823 0.08 -28.54 30.48
N GLN A 824 1.05 -29.15 31.15
CA GLN A 824 0.86 -30.19 32.17
C GLN A 824 1.54 -29.73 33.46
N GLY A 825 1.11 -30.28 34.60
CA GLY A 825 1.77 -30.03 35.88
C GLY A 825 3.17 -30.66 35.93
N LYS A 826 3.98 -30.22 36.91
CA LYS A 826 5.18 -30.96 37.34
C LYS A 826 4.81 -32.24 38.11
N SER A 827 3.57 -32.32 38.59
CA SER A 827 2.86 -33.55 39.00
C SER A 827 1.36 -33.38 38.74
N ASP A 828 0.57 -34.45 38.91
CA ASP A 828 -0.89 -34.46 38.84
C ASP A 828 -1.58 -33.42 39.74
N SER A 829 -0.88 -32.86 40.73
CA SER A 829 -1.42 -31.91 41.70
C SER A 829 -0.57 -30.65 41.90
N THR A 830 0.46 -30.42 41.08
CA THR A 830 1.41 -29.32 41.26
C THR A 830 1.85 -28.75 39.91
N PHE A 831 1.62 -27.46 39.69
CA PHE A 831 2.07 -26.75 38.48
C PHE A 831 3.47 -26.13 38.63
N GLY A 832 3.78 -25.60 39.81
CA GLY A 832 4.98 -24.82 40.11
C GLY A 832 4.95 -23.41 39.49
N PRO A 833 3.93 -22.56 39.74
CA PRO A 833 3.77 -21.28 39.05
C PRO A 833 4.97 -20.35 39.22
N SER A 834 5.49 -20.24 40.45
CA SER A 834 6.66 -19.41 40.78
C SER A 834 8.01 -20.09 40.49
N ALA A 835 8.02 -21.32 39.98
CA ALA A 835 9.26 -21.97 39.58
C ALA A 835 9.78 -21.33 38.29
N LEU A 836 11.09 -21.09 38.20
CA LEU A 836 11.72 -20.64 36.96
C LEU A 836 11.65 -21.77 35.92
N ILE A 837 11.39 -21.42 34.66
CA ILE A 837 11.20 -22.39 33.58
C ILE A 837 12.54 -22.80 32.96
N SER A 838 12.75 -24.11 32.80
CA SER A 838 13.91 -24.63 32.06
C SER A 838 13.68 -24.61 30.55
N ARG A 839 14.75 -24.60 29.76
CA ARG A 839 14.67 -24.64 28.29
C ARG A 839 14.00 -25.91 27.76
N GLU A 840 14.13 -27.05 28.45
CA GLU A 840 13.41 -28.28 28.08
C GLU A 840 11.90 -28.23 28.38
N GLU A 841 11.48 -27.57 29.46
CA GLU A 841 10.07 -27.26 29.72
C GLU A 841 9.51 -26.28 28.69
N MET A 842 10.29 -25.24 28.36
CA MET A 842 9.93 -24.18 27.42
C MET A 842 9.71 -24.74 26.00
N ALA A 843 10.64 -25.57 25.51
CA ALA A 843 10.50 -26.25 24.22
C ALA A 843 9.31 -27.23 24.19
N THR A 844 9.06 -27.94 25.30
CA THR A 844 7.91 -28.86 25.40
C THR A 844 6.57 -28.11 25.36
N MET A 845 6.47 -26.96 26.02
CA MET A 845 5.28 -26.12 25.99
C MET A 845 5.07 -25.46 24.62
N ILE A 846 6.12 -24.91 23.98
CA ILE A 846 5.95 -24.25 22.67
C ILE A 846 5.57 -25.24 21.57
N VAL A 847 6.09 -26.47 21.59
CA VAL A 847 5.75 -27.46 20.57
C VAL A 847 4.31 -27.92 20.71
N ARG A 848 3.78 -28.04 21.92
CA ARG A 848 2.35 -28.34 22.11
C ARG A 848 1.45 -27.16 21.73
N ALA A 849 1.93 -25.93 21.88
CA ALA A 849 1.26 -24.74 21.34
C ALA A 849 1.25 -24.74 19.80
N TYR A 850 2.35 -25.14 19.16
CA TYR A 850 2.42 -25.35 17.70
C TYR A 850 1.48 -26.49 17.26
N GLU A 851 1.48 -27.63 17.95
CA GLU A 851 0.60 -28.76 17.61
C GLU A 851 -0.88 -28.52 17.91
N TYR A 852 -1.21 -27.55 18.75
CA TYR A 852 -2.57 -27.04 18.94
C TYR A 852 -3.05 -26.21 17.74
N LEU A 853 -2.15 -25.40 17.14
CA LEU A 853 -2.45 -24.61 15.94
C LEU A 853 -2.43 -25.44 14.64
N HIS A 854 -1.41 -26.28 14.46
CA HIS A 854 -1.07 -26.92 13.17
C HIS A 854 -1.28 -28.45 13.16
N GLY A 855 -1.79 -29.02 14.26
CA GLY A 855 -1.94 -30.46 14.44
C GLY A 855 -0.63 -31.18 14.78
N GLN A 856 -0.74 -32.48 15.10
CA GLN A 856 0.39 -33.32 15.52
C GLN A 856 1.44 -33.48 14.40
N GLN A 857 2.68 -33.10 14.69
CA GLN A 857 3.78 -33.17 13.74
C GLN A 857 4.58 -34.47 13.89
N SER A 858 5.24 -34.91 12.81
CA SER A 858 6.24 -35.98 12.86
C SER A 858 7.64 -35.38 12.82
N VAL A 859 8.59 -35.97 13.55
CA VAL A 859 10.02 -35.60 13.45
C VAL A 859 10.74 -36.58 12.53
N SER A 860 11.56 -36.05 11.63
CA SER A 860 12.45 -36.83 10.76
C SER A 860 13.90 -36.82 11.26
N GLY A 861 14.29 -35.79 12.04
CA GLY A 861 15.65 -35.58 12.53
C GLY A 861 15.87 -35.94 13.99
N ASN A 862 17.09 -36.38 14.31
CA ASN A 862 17.65 -36.36 15.67
C ASN A 862 18.67 -35.21 15.74
N ASN A 863 18.39 -34.18 16.54
CA ASN A 863 19.30 -33.05 16.68
C ASN A 863 20.44 -33.40 17.64
N SER A 864 21.66 -33.47 17.10
CA SER A 864 22.86 -33.96 17.78
C SER A 864 23.49 -32.92 18.71
N TYR A 865 22.78 -32.52 19.76
CA TYR A 865 23.30 -31.60 20.77
C TYR A 865 24.44 -32.22 21.59
N THR A 866 25.46 -31.43 21.88
CA THR A 866 26.68 -31.86 22.60
C THR A 866 26.43 -32.24 24.07
N ASP A 867 25.31 -31.79 24.63
CA ASP A 867 24.81 -32.09 25.98
C ASP A 867 23.51 -32.93 25.94
N SER A 868 23.21 -33.59 24.82
CA SER A 868 21.99 -34.42 24.66
C SER A 868 21.77 -35.47 25.75
N ALA A 869 22.84 -35.97 26.38
CA ALA A 869 22.78 -36.90 27.52
C ALA A 869 22.22 -36.28 28.82
N ALA A 870 22.09 -34.95 28.90
CA ALA A 870 21.44 -34.22 29.99
C ALA A 870 19.99 -33.83 29.69
N ILE A 871 19.47 -34.13 28.48
CA ILE A 871 18.07 -33.87 28.14
C ILE A 871 17.18 -34.89 28.87
N SER A 872 16.13 -34.42 29.54
CA SER A 872 15.17 -35.31 30.18
C SER A 872 14.45 -36.17 29.12
N ALA A 873 14.32 -37.47 29.36
CA ALA A 873 13.76 -38.42 28.40
C ALA A 873 12.32 -38.09 27.93
N TRP A 874 11.53 -37.36 28.74
CA TRP A 874 10.20 -36.87 28.37
C TRP A 874 10.21 -35.65 27.44
N ALA A 875 11.32 -34.89 27.41
CA ALA A 875 11.47 -33.66 26.63
C ALA A 875 12.14 -33.88 25.26
N LEU A 876 12.95 -34.95 25.11
CA LEU A 876 13.81 -35.19 23.95
C LEU A 876 13.07 -35.08 22.59
N THR A 877 11.91 -35.73 22.46
CA THR A 877 11.10 -35.67 21.22
C THR A 877 10.57 -34.26 20.94
N PHE A 878 10.18 -33.52 21.98
CA PHE A 878 9.74 -32.13 21.83
C PHE A 878 10.90 -31.20 21.48
N ILE A 879 12.10 -31.40 22.05
CA ILE A 879 13.28 -30.61 21.72
C ILE A 879 13.73 -30.84 20.28
N ASN A 880 13.76 -32.09 19.81
CA ASN A 880 14.02 -32.40 18.40
C ASN A 880 13.02 -31.68 17.49
N LYS A 881 11.72 -31.78 17.81
CA LYS A 881 10.63 -31.15 17.06
C LYS A 881 10.72 -29.62 17.07
N ALA A 882 11.03 -29.01 18.21
CA ALA A 882 11.17 -27.56 18.35
C ALA A 882 12.32 -26.99 17.52
N ALA A 883 13.36 -27.78 17.25
CA ALA A 883 14.49 -27.40 16.41
C ALA A 883 14.27 -27.71 14.92
N GLU A 884 13.61 -28.83 14.59
CA GLU A 884 13.19 -29.16 13.23
C GLU A 884 12.18 -28.12 12.69
N LEU A 885 11.26 -27.64 13.55
CA LEU A 885 10.33 -26.53 13.29
C LEU A 885 10.95 -25.13 13.53
N LYS A 886 12.27 -25.01 13.72
CA LYS A 886 13.01 -23.75 13.97
C LYS A 886 12.57 -22.88 15.17
N LEU A 887 11.55 -23.30 15.93
CA LEU A 887 11.00 -22.60 17.10
C LEU A 887 12.08 -22.27 18.15
N ILE A 888 13.02 -23.19 18.41
CA ILE A 888 14.16 -22.97 19.30
C ILE A 888 15.46 -23.51 18.70
N GLN A 889 16.59 -22.87 19.01
CA GLN A 889 17.92 -23.33 18.60
C GLN A 889 18.82 -23.60 19.82
N GLY A 890 19.90 -24.36 19.57
CA GLY A 890 20.99 -24.55 20.54
C GLY A 890 21.86 -23.30 20.69
N THR A 891 22.83 -23.37 21.58
CA THR A 891 23.88 -22.35 21.70
C THR A 891 24.89 -22.47 20.55
N ASN A 892 25.67 -21.40 20.33
CA ASN A 892 26.79 -21.39 19.38
C ASN A 892 27.90 -22.42 19.69
N SER A 893 27.82 -23.14 20.83
CA SER A 893 28.70 -24.26 21.18
C SER A 893 28.06 -25.65 20.93
N GLY A 894 26.94 -25.70 20.19
CA GLY A 894 26.24 -26.94 19.85
C GLY A 894 25.48 -27.60 21.01
N ALA A 895 25.29 -26.92 22.13
CA ALA A 895 24.57 -27.43 23.30
C ALA A 895 23.12 -26.95 23.31
N PHE A 896 22.17 -27.74 23.81
CA PHE A 896 20.80 -27.30 24.00
C PHE A 896 20.60 -26.55 25.33
N ASN A 897 21.39 -26.89 26.36
CA ASN A 897 21.27 -26.45 27.75
C ASN A 897 19.88 -26.75 28.36
N PRO A 898 19.45 -28.02 28.46
CA PRO A 898 18.07 -28.41 28.81
C PRO A 898 17.60 -27.87 30.16
N HIS A 899 18.41 -28.03 31.20
CA HIS A 899 18.13 -27.49 32.54
C HIS A 899 18.49 -26.01 32.69
N GLY A 900 18.98 -25.35 31.63
CA GLY A 900 19.22 -23.92 31.61
C GLY A 900 17.92 -23.15 31.81
N ILE A 901 17.94 -22.14 32.68
CA ILE A 901 16.76 -21.32 32.97
C ILE A 901 16.59 -20.26 31.89
N ALA A 902 15.40 -20.20 31.29
CA ALA A 902 15.12 -19.25 30.21
C ALA A 902 15.03 -17.80 30.70
N SER A 903 15.66 -16.90 29.95
CA SER A 903 15.53 -15.46 30.08
C SER A 903 14.27 -14.93 29.39
N ARG A 904 13.86 -13.69 29.72
CA ARG A 904 12.74 -13.00 29.08
C ARG A 904 12.93 -12.81 27.58
N SER A 905 14.16 -12.67 27.11
CA SER A 905 14.48 -12.59 25.68
C SER A 905 14.28 -13.94 24.97
N GLU A 906 14.68 -15.05 25.58
CA GLU A 906 14.42 -16.39 25.02
C GLU A 906 12.92 -16.73 25.02
N ALA A 907 12.20 -16.36 26.09
CA ALA A 907 10.75 -16.52 26.18
C ALA A 907 9.98 -15.64 25.19
N ALA A 908 10.49 -14.45 24.86
CA ALA A 908 9.96 -13.62 23.78
C ALA A 908 10.26 -14.25 22.41
N GLN A 909 11.52 -14.59 22.12
CA GLN A 909 11.92 -15.12 20.82
C GLN A 909 11.19 -16.43 20.48
N ILE A 910 11.07 -17.36 21.43
CA ILE A 910 10.42 -18.66 21.17
C ILE A 910 8.91 -18.51 20.88
N ILE A 911 8.24 -17.47 21.42
CA ILE A 911 6.83 -17.17 21.15
C ILE A 911 6.68 -16.34 19.86
N TYR A 912 7.60 -15.44 19.56
CA TYR A 912 7.66 -14.81 18.24
C TYR A 912 7.86 -15.87 17.15
N ASN A 913 8.77 -16.84 17.35
CA ASN A 913 9.00 -17.93 16.40
C ASN A 913 7.76 -18.83 16.23
N LEU A 914 6.97 -19.06 17.29
CA LEU A 914 5.68 -19.77 17.22
C LEU A 914 4.63 -19.04 16.37
N LEU A 915 4.63 -17.70 16.37
CA LEU A 915 3.67 -16.90 15.62
C LEU A 915 4.11 -16.61 14.17
N ASN A 916 5.28 -17.08 13.76
CA ASN A 916 5.90 -16.80 12.45
C ASN A 916 6.61 -18.04 11.84
N ASN A 917 6.13 -19.27 12.10
CA ASN A 917 6.54 -20.53 11.42
C ASN A 917 5.31 -21.37 11.03
#